data_AF-A0A7C2P2N5-F1
#
_entry.id   AF-A0A7C2P2N5-F1
#
_cell.length_a   1.000
_cell.length_b   1.000
_cell.length_c   1.000
_cell.angle_alpha   90.00
_cell.angle_beta   90.00
_cell.angle_gamma   90.00
#
_symmetry.space_group_name_H-M   'P 1'
#
loop_
_entity.id
_entity.type
_entity.pdbx_description
1 polymer ?
#
loop_
_entity_poly.entity_id
_entity_poly.type
_entity_poly.pdbx_seq_one_letter_code
_entity_poly.pdbx_strand_id
1 'polypeptide(L)'
;MLNAIIRFALRQRLLVIALAVFLLGYGTWLAVHSTIDVFPDLNRPRVVIMTEAPGLAPEEVETLVTFPIETAINGANGVQAVRSSSGIGISVIYVEFDWGTDIYTDRQIVMERLQLVQDRMPEGIKPTLAPISSIMGQILMLGMWSEDGTTDPVELRTIADWVVRQRLLTIPGVSQVFTMGGGRKQFQVLVDPDALLRYGVTLHQVKQAVVNSNQNATGGYLDQQGPNELLVRALGRIQTIEDLQRVVVTIRDGRPLALTQVARVVEGPQVKRGDSSVFVRADLAATQEVAADSIPTISLASAAESEPPPVGNADPGSQQQGEFSGGPAVVLTINKQPGADTRAITEKILQAIEELKPSLPPDIRIRSVYSQKEFIDRAIDNVMEALRDGGILVVIILVLFLMNFRTTFITLTAIPLSLVMTVVVFAFFGLSINTMTLGGLAVAIGELVDDAIVDVENIFRRLKENRHSSNPKHPLLIVFQASTEIRNSIVFSTIIVCLVFVPLFALSDMAGRLFTPLGVAYIVSIMSSLMVSLTVTPVLSYWLLGHAKLMEREQDGFLLRGLKWVGDKVIRFSLLFPRLNLTVTLLGVAVAALFVVNLEKDFLPPFNEGAVQLNVVLPPGTSLATSNSINQRVEQRLLKIEDIDSFVRRTGRAELDEHAEGVNMSEYIIELDPGSPRGREEQLNAIREAMADIPGIVTAVEQPIAHLISHMISGVKAQVGIKIYGDDLDVLRRKADEMLGAMQSVPGVRDPLVEPQVIIPQLRIEVDRDKLLLNGLTVTDVNQFIETAMNGVVVSEVLIGQRQFDLLVRLNEGAREDLGALKRLTIDLPDGGQLPLESVAKVYQSGGPNTVNRENVRRRVILQCNVSDRGVVDVVEDIQRKVAPVVASLPEGYFVEYSGQFESQQSASRIIGVLFAVSMIGVFLVLFTMFRSVNLSLQVMTALPMAFIGSVIALVVTGQTLTIAAMVGFVALAGIA
;
A
#
# COMPACT_ATOMS: atom_id res chain seq x y z
N MET A 1 -39.90 26.43 -12.67
CA MET A 1 -39.08 26.53 -11.43
C MET A 1 -37.79 27.32 -11.65
N LEU A 2 -36.95 26.99 -12.64
CA LEU A 2 -35.65 27.65 -12.84
C LEU A 2 -35.73 29.16 -13.16
N ASN A 3 -36.78 29.63 -13.85
CA ASN A 3 -37.07 31.07 -14.02
C ASN A 3 -37.18 31.80 -12.68
N ALA A 4 -37.66 31.12 -11.64
CA ALA A 4 -37.82 31.70 -10.32
C ALA A 4 -36.47 31.87 -9.61
N ILE A 5 -35.49 30.99 -9.88
CA ILE A 5 -34.13 31.08 -9.32
C ILE A 5 -33.44 32.34 -9.84
N ILE A 6 -33.39 32.54 -11.17
CA ILE A 6 -32.80 33.74 -11.77
C ILE A 6 -33.53 35.00 -11.28
N ARG A 7 -34.87 34.96 -11.22
CA ARG A 7 -35.67 36.08 -10.72
C ARG A 7 -35.37 36.39 -9.25
N PHE A 8 -35.23 35.36 -8.41
CA PHE A 8 -34.89 35.49 -7.00
C PHE A 8 -33.48 36.08 -6.84
N ALA A 9 -32.51 35.57 -7.60
CA ALA A 9 -31.13 36.04 -7.57
C ALA A 9 -31.03 37.52 -7.95
N LEU A 10 -31.71 37.95 -9.01
CA LEU A 10 -31.75 39.36 -9.43
C LEU A 10 -32.52 40.26 -8.44
N ARG A 11 -33.57 39.74 -7.78
CA ARG A 11 -34.34 40.50 -6.77
C ARG A 11 -33.54 40.69 -5.48
N GLN A 12 -32.83 39.65 -5.03
CA GLN A 12 -32.03 39.64 -3.80
C GLN A 12 -30.52 39.73 -4.07
N ARG A 13 -30.13 40.53 -5.06
CA ARG A 13 -28.75 40.66 -5.56
C ARG A 13 -27.67 40.87 -4.48
N LEU A 14 -27.97 41.67 -3.45
CA LEU A 14 -27.02 41.91 -2.35
C LEU A 14 -26.77 40.66 -1.51
N LEU A 15 -27.82 39.89 -1.25
CA LEU A 15 -27.73 38.63 -0.51
C LEU A 15 -26.97 37.57 -1.30
N VAL A 16 -27.19 37.48 -2.62
CA VAL A 16 -26.46 36.53 -3.49
C VAL A 16 -24.97 36.81 -3.48
N ILE A 17 -24.56 38.08 -3.62
CA ILE A 17 -23.14 38.45 -3.60
C ILE A 17 -22.54 38.24 -2.21
N ALA A 18 -23.25 38.60 -1.14
CA ALA A 18 -22.79 38.35 0.23
C ALA A 18 -22.58 36.86 0.50
N LEU A 19 -23.49 36.00 0.03
CA LEU A 19 -23.36 34.55 0.12
C LEU A 19 -22.18 34.03 -0.71
N ALA A 20 -21.98 34.55 -1.92
CA ALA A 20 -20.85 34.16 -2.77
C ALA A 20 -19.49 34.51 -2.12
N VAL A 21 -19.38 35.68 -1.49
CA VAL A 21 -18.18 36.10 -0.75
C VAL A 21 -17.98 35.25 0.49
N PHE A 22 -19.06 34.96 1.24
CA PHE A 22 -19.00 34.05 2.39
C PHE A 22 -18.55 32.65 1.98
N LEU A 23 -19.12 32.09 0.90
CA LEU A 23 -18.74 30.79 0.37
C LEU A 23 -17.27 30.78 -0.04
N LEU A 24 -16.78 31.81 -0.76
CA LEU A 24 -15.36 31.94 -1.09
C LEU A 24 -14.47 31.88 0.16
N GLY A 25 -14.80 32.62 1.22
CA GLY A 25 -14.04 32.60 2.47
C GLY A 25 -14.09 31.25 3.19
N TYR A 26 -15.30 30.73 3.42
CA TYR A 26 -15.53 29.49 4.15
C TYR A 26 -14.98 28.26 3.42
N GLY A 27 -15.25 28.14 2.11
CA GLY A 27 -14.76 27.00 1.33
C GLY A 27 -13.26 27.07 1.06
N THR A 28 -12.64 28.26 0.99
CA THR A 28 -11.16 28.36 0.97
C THR A 28 -10.56 27.88 2.30
N TRP A 29 -11.15 28.30 3.44
CA TRP A 29 -10.72 27.81 4.75
C TRP A 29 -10.85 26.29 4.85
N LEU A 30 -11.97 25.74 4.39
CA LEU A 30 -12.24 24.31 4.36
C LEU A 30 -11.25 23.54 3.46
N ALA A 31 -10.93 24.09 2.27
CA ALA A 31 -9.99 23.49 1.33
C ALA A 31 -8.58 23.35 1.94
N VAL A 32 -8.15 24.32 2.74
CA VAL A 32 -6.83 24.30 3.40
C VAL A 32 -6.76 23.31 4.56
N HIS A 33 -7.89 22.98 5.20
CA HIS A 33 -7.95 22.07 6.37
C HIS A 33 -8.42 20.66 6.03
N SER A 34 -8.77 20.39 4.76
CA SER A 34 -9.23 19.08 4.33
C SER A 34 -8.07 18.09 4.28
N THR A 35 -8.32 16.84 4.68
CA THR A 35 -7.34 15.74 4.58
C THR A 35 -7.02 15.45 3.12
N ILE A 36 -5.74 15.29 2.81
CA ILE A 36 -5.27 15.01 1.45
C ILE A 36 -4.52 13.68 1.39
N ASP A 37 -4.90 12.81 0.46
CA ASP A 37 -4.21 11.55 0.16
C ASP A 37 -4.01 11.40 -1.37
N VAL A 38 -3.18 10.48 -1.83
CA VAL A 38 -3.03 10.23 -3.28
C VAL A 38 -4.22 9.48 -3.84
N PHE A 39 -4.60 8.41 -3.16
CA PHE A 39 -5.68 7.54 -3.57
C PHE A 39 -6.88 7.69 -2.63
N PRO A 40 -8.10 7.45 -3.14
CA PRO A 40 -9.23 7.19 -2.27
C PRO A 40 -8.95 5.95 -1.41
N ASP A 41 -9.76 5.74 -0.37
CA ASP A 41 -9.61 4.56 0.48
C ASP A 41 -9.88 3.28 -0.35
N LEU A 42 -8.81 2.56 -0.68
CA LEU A 42 -8.85 1.26 -1.38
C LEU A 42 -8.84 0.09 -0.41
N ASN A 43 -9.00 0.31 0.89
CA ASN A 43 -8.97 -0.78 1.85
C ASN A 43 -10.21 -1.68 1.69
N ARG A 44 -9.99 -2.86 1.10
CA ARG A 44 -10.93 -3.96 1.28
C ARG A 44 -10.84 -4.43 2.73
N PRO A 45 -11.95 -4.43 3.50
CA PRO A 45 -11.92 -4.88 4.88
C PRO A 45 -11.36 -6.30 4.98
N ARG A 46 -10.25 -6.44 5.69
CA ARG A 46 -9.57 -7.72 5.91
C ARG A 46 -9.20 -7.85 7.38
N VAL A 47 -9.43 -9.03 7.93
CA VAL A 47 -9.02 -9.37 9.29
C VAL A 47 -7.91 -10.41 9.20
N VAL A 48 -6.73 -10.07 9.72
CA VAL A 48 -5.59 -10.98 9.72
C VAL A 48 -5.47 -11.65 11.07
N ILE A 49 -5.35 -12.97 11.06
CA ILE A 49 -5.08 -13.79 12.23
C ILE A 49 -3.66 -14.30 12.10
N MET A 50 -2.87 -14.03 13.13
CA MET A 50 -1.50 -14.48 13.24
C MET A 50 -1.37 -15.42 14.42
N THR A 51 -0.73 -16.55 14.17
CA THR A 51 -0.45 -17.55 15.19
C THR A 51 1.01 -17.97 15.09
N GLU A 52 1.82 -17.51 16.04
CA GLU A 52 3.21 -17.95 16.20
C GLU A 52 3.19 -19.35 16.83
N ALA A 53 3.86 -20.28 16.17
CA ALA A 53 3.95 -21.69 16.55
C ALA A 53 5.42 -22.14 16.52
N PRO A 54 6.30 -21.51 17.33
CA PRO A 54 7.74 -21.65 17.19
C PRO A 54 8.17 -23.12 17.33
N GLY A 55 8.89 -23.61 16.34
CA GLY A 55 9.42 -24.98 16.33
C GLY A 55 8.61 -25.99 15.52
N LEU A 56 7.36 -25.68 15.15
CA LEU A 56 6.54 -26.56 14.30
C LEU A 56 6.96 -26.49 12.83
N ALA A 57 6.93 -27.64 12.15
CA ALA A 57 7.10 -27.72 10.70
C ALA A 57 5.87 -27.18 9.96
N PRO A 58 6.00 -26.69 8.71
CA PRO A 58 4.88 -26.15 7.94
C PRO A 58 3.64 -27.06 7.88
N GLU A 59 3.83 -28.38 7.72
CA GLU A 59 2.71 -29.34 7.70
C GLU A 59 2.02 -29.50 9.06
N GLU A 60 2.77 -29.39 10.15
CA GLU A 60 2.22 -29.43 11.51
C GLU A 60 1.46 -28.15 11.83
N VAL A 61 2.02 -26.99 11.45
CA VAL A 61 1.33 -25.70 11.54
C VAL A 61 0.03 -25.74 10.74
N GLU A 62 0.07 -26.24 9.51
CA GLU A 62 -1.12 -26.39 8.67
C GLU A 62 -2.20 -27.21 9.38
N THR A 63 -1.84 -28.40 9.85
CA THR A 63 -2.80 -29.39 10.36
C THR A 63 -3.33 -29.04 11.75
N LEU A 64 -2.45 -28.58 12.65
CA LEU A 64 -2.78 -28.35 14.06
C LEU A 64 -3.29 -26.94 14.34
N VAL A 65 -2.90 -25.95 13.53
CA VAL A 65 -3.21 -24.53 13.78
C VAL A 65 -4.08 -23.96 12.68
N THR A 66 -3.58 -23.96 11.43
CA THR A 66 -4.24 -23.25 10.33
C THR A 66 -5.60 -23.86 9.99
N PHE A 67 -5.66 -25.17 9.76
CA PHE A 67 -6.87 -25.86 9.30
C PHE A 67 -8.06 -25.74 10.27
N PRO A 68 -7.89 -25.93 11.59
CA PRO A 68 -8.97 -25.68 12.55
C PRO A 68 -9.49 -24.23 12.54
N ILE A 69 -8.61 -23.24 12.40
CA ILE A 69 -8.99 -21.82 12.37
C ILE A 69 -9.74 -21.51 11.07
N GLU A 70 -9.21 -21.91 9.92
CA GLU A 70 -9.87 -21.71 8.62
C GLU A 70 -11.28 -22.29 8.60
N THR A 71 -11.43 -23.54 9.05
CA THR A 71 -12.72 -24.24 9.01
C THR A 71 -13.77 -23.54 9.87
N ALA A 72 -13.37 -22.93 10.99
CA ALA A 72 -14.28 -22.18 11.84
C ALA A 72 -14.71 -20.83 11.22
N ILE A 73 -13.86 -20.23 10.38
CA ILE A 73 -14.07 -18.90 9.80
C ILE A 73 -14.77 -18.95 8.45
N ASN A 74 -14.51 -19.98 7.62
CA ASN A 74 -14.98 -20.05 6.24
C ASN A 74 -16.52 -19.99 6.08
N GLY A 75 -17.27 -20.26 7.16
CA GLY A 75 -18.75 -20.13 7.20
C GLY A 75 -19.25 -18.91 7.98
N ALA A 76 -18.40 -17.96 8.33
CA ALA A 76 -18.79 -16.76 9.07
C ALA A 76 -19.50 -15.74 8.15
N ASN A 77 -20.38 -14.94 8.73
CA ASN A 77 -21.17 -13.95 7.99
C ASN A 77 -20.26 -12.89 7.36
N GLY A 78 -20.50 -12.52 6.10
CA GLY A 78 -19.75 -11.49 5.37
C GLY A 78 -18.39 -11.92 4.83
N VAL A 79 -17.89 -13.11 5.18
CA VAL A 79 -16.61 -13.63 4.67
C VAL A 79 -16.75 -14.01 3.20
N GLN A 80 -15.90 -13.45 2.36
CA GLN A 80 -15.83 -13.70 0.92
C GLN A 80 -14.75 -14.73 0.58
N ALA A 81 -13.60 -14.65 1.24
CA ALA A 81 -12.50 -15.59 1.06
C ALA A 81 -11.68 -15.73 2.35
N VAL A 82 -11.18 -16.94 2.60
CA VAL A 82 -10.20 -17.21 3.64
C VAL A 82 -8.94 -17.72 2.97
N ARG A 83 -7.85 -16.96 3.06
CA ARG A 83 -6.53 -17.33 2.52
C ARG A 83 -5.58 -17.58 3.67
N SER A 84 -4.76 -18.61 3.58
CA SER A 84 -3.74 -18.85 4.59
C SER A 84 -2.40 -19.27 4.01
N SER A 85 -1.37 -19.00 4.79
CA SER A 85 0.00 -19.44 4.57
C SER A 85 0.50 -20.07 5.87
N SER A 86 0.89 -21.33 5.79
CA SER A 86 1.50 -22.08 6.90
C SER A 86 3.00 -22.22 6.62
N GLY A 87 3.80 -21.39 7.26
CA GLY A 87 5.25 -21.39 7.15
C GLY A 87 5.92 -22.06 8.35
N ILE A 88 7.25 -21.99 8.41
CA ILE A 88 8.03 -22.55 9.52
C ILE A 88 7.72 -21.77 10.82
N GLY A 89 6.98 -22.43 11.70
CA GLY A 89 6.56 -21.92 13.00
C GLY A 89 5.64 -20.69 12.98
N ILE A 90 4.91 -20.45 11.89
CA ILE A 90 3.91 -19.38 11.81
C ILE A 90 2.74 -19.77 10.90
N SER A 91 1.53 -19.46 11.36
CA SER A 91 0.31 -19.45 10.54
C SER A 91 -0.17 -18.01 10.38
N VAL A 92 -0.37 -17.59 9.13
CA VAL A 92 -1.02 -16.30 8.79
C VAL A 92 -2.27 -16.60 8.00
N ILE A 93 -3.42 -16.09 8.47
CA ILE A 93 -4.72 -16.28 7.85
C ILE A 93 -5.33 -14.91 7.57
N TYR A 94 -5.61 -14.63 6.30
CA TYR A 94 -6.30 -13.45 5.82
C TYR A 94 -7.77 -13.78 5.60
N VAL A 95 -8.65 -13.12 6.35
CA VAL A 95 -10.10 -13.21 6.21
C VAL A 95 -10.58 -11.98 5.46
N GLU A 96 -11.02 -12.16 4.22
CA GLU A 96 -11.49 -11.07 3.36
C GLU A 96 -13.00 -10.92 3.45
N PHE A 97 -13.45 -9.68 3.64
CA PHE A 97 -14.86 -9.32 3.65
C PHE A 97 -15.24 -8.56 2.37
N ASP A 98 -16.53 -8.29 2.21
CA ASP A 98 -17.04 -7.48 1.09
C ASP A 98 -16.67 -6.00 1.25
N TRP A 99 -16.71 -5.24 0.16
CA TRP A 99 -16.39 -3.82 0.19
C TRP A 99 -17.39 -3.02 1.01
N GLY A 100 -16.88 -2.14 1.88
CA GLY A 100 -17.72 -1.22 2.66
C GLY A 100 -18.34 -1.82 3.93
N THR A 101 -17.98 -3.05 4.31
CA THR A 101 -18.27 -3.56 5.65
C THR A 101 -17.49 -2.78 6.70
N ASP A 102 -18.02 -2.73 7.91
CA ASP A 102 -17.34 -2.11 9.05
C ASP A 102 -16.30 -3.08 9.63
N ILE A 103 -15.03 -2.69 9.57
CA ILE A 103 -13.91 -3.51 10.03
C ILE A 103 -14.01 -3.91 11.50
N TYR A 104 -14.63 -3.07 12.35
CA TYR A 104 -14.80 -3.42 13.77
C TYR A 104 -15.82 -4.54 13.95
N THR A 105 -16.91 -4.51 13.20
CA THR A 105 -17.90 -5.59 13.14
C THR A 105 -17.28 -6.87 12.59
N ASP A 106 -16.52 -6.78 11.51
CA ASP A 106 -15.83 -7.93 10.90
C ASP A 106 -14.86 -8.59 11.89
N ARG A 107 -14.12 -7.80 12.66
CA ARG A 107 -13.23 -8.30 13.72
C ARG A 107 -13.98 -8.98 14.85
N GLN A 108 -15.14 -8.46 15.25
CA GLN A 108 -15.97 -9.09 16.27
C GLN A 108 -16.44 -10.48 15.80
N ILE A 109 -16.89 -10.58 14.54
CA ILE A 109 -17.29 -11.86 13.93
C ILE A 109 -16.13 -12.86 13.96
N VAL A 110 -14.94 -12.44 13.53
CA VAL A 110 -13.75 -13.30 13.55
C VAL A 110 -13.37 -13.70 14.98
N MET A 111 -13.40 -12.76 15.93
CA MET A 111 -13.06 -13.04 17.32
C MET A 111 -14.02 -14.04 17.98
N GLU A 112 -15.33 -13.95 17.68
CA GLU A 112 -16.35 -14.91 18.13
C GLU A 112 -16.04 -16.32 17.61
N ARG A 113 -15.68 -16.45 16.32
CA ARG A 113 -15.29 -17.73 15.73
C ARG A 113 -13.99 -18.26 16.31
N LEU A 114 -13.03 -17.38 16.58
CA LEU A 114 -11.72 -17.77 17.11
C LEU A 114 -11.81 -18.37 18.52
N GLN A 115 -12.70 -17.84 19.36
CA GLN A 115 -12.95 -18.36 20.71
C GLN A 115 -13.40 -19.83 20.69
N LEU A 116 -14.13 -20.27 19.66
CA LEU A 116 -14.61 -21.65 19.53
C LEU A 116 -13.48 -22.66 19.24
N VAL A 117 -12.34 -22.19 18.74
CA VAL A 117 -11.20 -23.03 18.36
C VAL A 117 -10.04 -22.93 19.35
N GLN A 118 -10.06 -21.94 20.25
CA GLN A 118 -8.96 -21.69 21.18
C GLN A 118 -8.61 -22.90 22.05
N ASP A 119 -9.60 -23.66 22.52
CA ASP A 119 -9.41 -24.87 23.32
C ASP A 119 -8.85 -26.07 22.52
N ARG A 120 -8.85 -25.98 21.18
CA ARG A 120 -8.31 -27.01 20.29
C ARG A 120 -6.85 -26.75 19.91
N MET A 121 -6.28 -25.61 20.30
CA MET A 121 -4.90 -25.25 19.98
C MET A 121 -3.90 -26.05 20.83
N PRO A 122 -2.69 -26.34 20.30
CA PRO A 122 -1.62 -26.89 21.11
C PRO A 122 -1.24 -25.98 22.28
N GLU A 123 -0.68 -26.56 23.35
CA GLU A 123 -0.29 -25.83 24.55
C GLU A 123 0.72 -24.71 24.24
N GLY A 124 0.49 -23.51 24.80
CA GLY A 124 1.34 -22.33 24.56
C GLY A 124 1.08 -21.59 23.23
N ILE A 125 0.33 -22.17 22.29
CA ILE A 125 0.00 -21.54 21.01
C ILE A 125 -1.34 -20.82 21.13
N LYS A 126 -1.34 -19.51 20.85
CA LYS A 126 -2.55 -18.69 20.90
C LYS A 126 -2.69 -17.89 19.62
N PRO A 127 -3.79 -18.05 18.87
CA PRO A 127 -4.05 -17.19 17.72
C PRO A 127 -4.39 -15.78 18.20
N THR A 128 -3.87 -14.80 17.49
CA THR A 128 -4.07 -13.37 17.79
C THR A 128 -4.51 -12.63 16.54
N LEU A 129 -5.37 -11.63 16.72
CA LEU A 129 -5.74 -10.74 15.63
C LEU A 129 -4.62 -9.71 15.43
N ALA A 130 -4.14 -9.57 14.19
CA ALA A 130 -3.25 -8.47 13.86
C ALA A 130 -3.97 -7.13 14.10
N PRO A 131 -3.22 -6.04 14.39
CA PRO A 131 -3.77 -4.69 14.45
C PRO A 131 -4.53 -4.29 13.17
N ILE A 132 -5.42 -3.31 13.30
CA ILE A 132 -6.14 -2.78 12.14
C ILE A 132 -5.18 -1.87 11.37
N SER A 133 -4.62 -2.38 10.29
CA SER A 133 -3.78 -1.62 9.35
C SER A 133 -4.50 -1.44 8.01
N SER A 134 -4.23 -0.31 7.37
CA SER A 134 -4.53 -0.12 5.96
C SER A 134 -3.60 -1.01 5.12
N ILE A 135 -4.04 -1.53 3.96
CA ILE A 135 -3.20 -2.32 3.04
C ILE A 135 -2.11 -1.41 2.45
N MET A 136 -2.49 -0.19 2.06
CA MET A 136 -1.57 0.91 1.75
C MET A 136 -1.05 1.61 3.02
N GLY A 137 -1.06 0.88 4.15
CA GLY A 137 -0.82 1.45 5.47
C GLY A 137 0.64 1.62 5.82
N GLN A 138 1.55 1.04 5.05
CA GLN A 138 3.00 1.22 5.23
C GLN A 138 3.39 2.62 4.75
N ILE A 139 3.43 3.59 5.67
CA ILE A 139 3.61 5.00 5.33
C ILE A 139 5.07 5.46 5.38
N LEU A 140 5.89 4.81 6.21
CA LEU A 140 7.24 5.26 6.53
C LEU A 140 8.10 4.07 6.96
N MET A 141 9.34 4.01 6.45
CA MET A 141 10.39 3.16 7.02
C MET A 141 11.51 4.03 7.57
N LEU A 142 11.91 3.74 8.81
CA LEU A 142 13.06 4.35 9.46
C LEU A 142 14.19 3.33 9.55
N GLY A 143 15.36 3.69 9.03
CA GLY A 143 16.59 2.97 9.26
C GLY A 143 17.30 3.47 10.50
N MET A 144 17.72 2.56 11.38
CA MET A 144 18.52 2.86 12.57
C MET A 144 19.80 2.05 12.57
N TRP A 145 20.97 2.70 12.57
CA TRP A 145 22.28 2.04 12.57
C TRP A 145 23.27 2.77 13.49
N SER A 146 24.36 2.07 13.86
CA SER A 146 25.50 2.66 14.56
C SER A 146 26.55 3.06 13.53
N GLU A 147 26.96 4.33 13.52
CA GLU A 147 27.88 4.90 12.54
C GLU A 147 29.32 4.37 12.75
N ASP A 148 29.78 4.34 14.00
CA ASP A 148 31.13 3.87 14.37
C ASP A 148 31.15 2.39 14.79
N GLY A 149 29.99 1.71 14.82
CA GLY A 149 29.86 0.33 15.28
C GLY A 149 30.11 0.13 16.79
N THR A 150 30.06 1.21 17.57
CA THR A 150 30.29 1.19 19.02
C THR A 150 29.12 0.55 19.78
N THR A 151 27.89 0.75 19.30
CA THR A 151 26.69 0.09 19.83
C THR A 151 26.49 -1.28 19.18
N ASP A 152 26.41 -2.34 20.01
CA ASP A 152 26.17 -3.70 19.54
C ASP A 152 24.79 -3.84 18.86
N PRO A 153 24.64 -4.62 17.78
CA PRO A 153 23.35 -4.81 17.10
C PRO A 153 22.19 -5.28 18.01
N VAL A 154 22.47 -6.08 19.05
CA VAL A 154 21.47 -6.53 20.02
C VAL A 154 21.03 -5.39 20.93
N GLU A 155 21.96 -4.51 21.31
CA GLU A 155 21.64 -3.29 22.06
C GLU A 155 20.87 -2.30 21.19
N LEU A 156 21.29 -2.11 19.94
CA LEU A 156 20.59 -1.31 18.93
C LEU A 156 19.13 -1.79 18.77
N ARG A 157 18.91 -3.10 18.64
CA ARG A 157 17.56 -3.67 18.60
C ARG A 157 16.78 -3.45 19.90
N THR A 158 17.44 -3.55 21.05
CA THR A 158 16.83 -3.30 22.36
C THR A 158 16.35 -1.84 22.48
N ILE A 159 17.14 -0.87 21.99
CA ILE A 159 16.77 0.54 21.95
C ILE A 159 15.59 0.76 20.99
N ALA A 160 15.61 0.14 19.81
CA ALA A 160 14.49 0.20 18.87
C ALA A 160 13.18 -0.28 19.50
N ASP A 161 13.18 -1.46 20.13
CA ASP A 161 11.95 -2.09 20.65
C ASP A 161 11.36 -1.38 21.88
N TRP A 162 12.23 -0.92 22.79
CA TRP A 162 11.82 -0.42 24.10
C TRP A 162 11.80 1.10 24.23
N VAL A 163 12.49 1.83 23.34
CA VAL A 163 12.54 3.30 23.36
C VAL A 163 11.82 3.87 22.14
N VAL A 164 12.36 3.63 20.94
CA VAL A 164 11.86 4.25 19.70
C VAL A 164 10.46 3.77 19.38
N ARG A 165 10.26 2.45 19.29
CA ARG A 165 8.96 1.82 19.00
C ARG A 165 7.88 2.25 19.98
N GLN A 166 8.18 2.28 21.28
CA GLN A 166 7.20 2.68 22.31
C GLN A 166 6.79 4.14 22.13
N ARG A 167 7.73 5.05 21.84
CA ARG A 167 7.41 6.46 21.55
C ARG A 167 6.55 6.60 20.30
N LEU A 168 6.89 5.90 19.22
CA LEU A 168 6.15 5.97 17.95
C LEU A 168 4.71 5.45 18.08
N LEU A 169 4.49 4.40 18.87
CA LEU A 169 3.14 3.88 19.14
C LEU A 169 2.24 4.85 19.92
N THR A 170 2.81 5.88 20.58
CA THR A 170 2.00 6.92 21.26
C THR A 170 1.36 7.91 20.30
N ILE A 171 1.77 7.93 19.03
CA ILE A 171 1.30 8.89 18.03
C ILE A 171 -0.08 8.44 17.51
N PRO A 172 -1.14 9.27 17.67
CA PRO A 172 -2.47 8.94 17.14
C PRO A 172 -2.44 8.70 15.63
N GLY A 173 -3.02 7.59 15.19
CA GLY A 173 -3.05 7.17 13.79
C GLY A 173 -1.98 6.15 13.43
N VAL A 174 -0.97 5.92 14.26
CA VAL A 174 -0.05 4.77 14.11
C VAL A 174 -0.78 3.50 14.58
N SER A 175 -0.86 2.48 13.73
CA SER A 175 -1.47 1.19 14.08
C SER A 175 -0.44 0.22 14.64
N GLN A 176 0.73 0.15 14.01
CA GLN A 176 1.80 -0.77 14.37
C GLN A 176 3.16 -0.25 13.91
N VAL A 177 4.20 -0.64 14.65
CA VAL A 177 5.60 -0.44 14.25
C VAL A 177 6.30 -1.80 14.35
N PHE A 178 6.72 -2.32 13.20
CA PHE A 178 7.52 -3.55 13.11
C PHE A 178 8.99 -3.19 13.16
N THR A 179 9.75 -4.00 13.88
CA THR A 179 11.20 -3.85 13.97
C THR A 179 11.84 -5.06 13.30
N MET A 180 12.82 -4.85 12.43
CA MET A 180 13.57 -5.90 11.74
C MET A 180 15.07 -5.66 11.90
N GLY A 181 15.88 -6.71 12.01
CA GLY A 181 17.34 -6.59 12.19
C GLY A 181 17.80 -6.40 13.64
N GLY A 182 19.12 -6.33 13.83
CA GLY A 182 19.82 -6.14 15.12
C GLY A 182 19.83 -7.38 16.05
N GLY A 183 18.73 -8.12 16.13
CA GLY A 183 18.59 -9.36 16.92
C GLY A 183 18.02 -9.11 18.31
N ARG A 184 16.89 -9.76 18.64
CA ARG A 184 16.21 -9.59 19.93
C ARG A 184 17.02 -10.23 21.05
N LYS A 185 17.32 -9.47 22.10
CA LYS A 185 18.07 -9.95 23.27
C LYS A 185 17.33 -11.10 23.96
N GLN A 186 18.05 -12.19 24.22
CA GLN A 186 17.55 -13.36 24.94
C GLN A 186 18.61 -13.87 25.92
N PHE A 187 18.18 -14.32 27.11
CA PHE A 187 19.04 -15.06 28.03
C PHE A 187 19.01 -16.53 27.67
N GLN A 188 20.17 -17.12 27.39
CA GLN A 188 20.26 -18.49 26.91
C GLN A 188 21.11 -19.34 27.84
N VAL A 189 20.52 -20.42 28.34
CA VAL A 189 21.20 -21.51 29.03
C VAL A 189 21.53 -22.59 28.00
N LEU A 190 22.77 -22.58 27.52
CA LEU A 190 23.28 -23.49 26.49
C LEU A 190 23.91 -24.71 27.17
N VAL A 191 23.13 -25.78 27.26
CA VAL A 191 23.50 -27.01 27.97
C VAL A 191 24.50 -27.83 27.15
N ASP A 192 25.51 -28.36 27.82
CA ASP A 192 26.54 -29.21 27.23
C ASP A 192 26.17 -30.70 27.44
N PRO A 193 25.88 -31.47 26.36
CA PRO A 193 25.56 -32.89 26.46
C PRO A 193 26.62 -33.73 27.15
N ASP A 194 27.91 -33.45 26.91
CA ASP A 194 29.00 -34.25 27.48
C ASP A 194 29.14 -33.98 28.97
N ALA A 195 28.89 -32.73 29.40
CA ALA A 195 28.82 -32.38 30.82
C ALA A 195 27.63 -33.04 31.52
N LEU A 196 26.45 -33.07 30.88
CA LEU A 196 25.27 -33.78 31.40
C LEU A 196 25.60 -35.25 31.68
N LEU A 197 26.20 -35.96 30.71
CA LEU A 197 26.61 -37.36 30.87
C LEU A 197 27.68 -37.53 31.95
N ARG A 198 28.69 -36.65 31.99
CA ARG A 198 29.79 -36.69 32.98
C ARG A 198 29.31 -36.52 34.41
N TYR A 199 28.38 -35.59 34.64
CA TYR A 199 27.81 -35.33 35.96
C TYR A 199 26.54 -36.17 36.23
N GLY A 200 26.08 -36.94 35.24
CA GLY A 200 24.90 -37.81 35.25
C GLY A 200 23.57 -37.08 35.42
N VAL A 201 23.50 -35.80 35.05
CA VAL A 201 22.31 -34.94 35.15
C VAL A 201 21.57 -34.94 33.83
N THR A 202 20.24 -34.85 33.85
CA THR A 202 19.44 -34.79 32.62
C THR A 202 19.06 -33.37 32.24
N LEU A 203 18.72 -33.20 30.95
CA LEU A 203 18.22 -31.92 30.44
C LEU A 203 16.93 -31.48 31.16
N HIS A 204 16.08 -32.45 31.55
CA HIS A 204 14.87 -32.17 32.33
C HIS A 204 15.17 -31.56 33.69
N GLN A 205 16.18 -32.09 34.41
CA GLN A 205 16.62 -31.54 35.70
C GLN A 205 17.16 -30.12 35.56
N VAL A 206 17.96 -29.85 34.52
CA VAL A 206 18.45 -28.49 34.23
C VAL A 206 17.28 -27.54 33.96
N LYS A 207 16.32 -27.94 33.11
CA LYS A 207 15.12 -27.15 32.81
C LYS A 207 14.37 -26.78 34.09
N GLN A 208 14.09 -27.78 34.94
CA GLN A 208 13.32 -27.57 36.17
C GLN A 208 14.06 -26.67 37.18
N ALA A 209 15.38 -26.82 37.30
CA ALA A 209 16.20 -25.97 38.16
C ALA A 209 16.12 -24.50 37.73
N VAL A 210 16.20 -24.23 36.43
CA VAL A 210 16.11 -22.87 35.88
C VAL A 210 14.70 -22.28 36.12
N VAL A 211 13.63 -23.04 35.87
CA VAL A 211 12.24 -22.61 36.15
C VAL A 211 12.05 -22.22 37.62
N ASN A 212 12.57 -23.04 38.54
CA ASN A 212 12.39 -22.84 39.97
C ASN A 212 13.26 -21.71 40.53
N SER A 213 14.27 -21.26 39.78
CA SER A 213 15.23 -20.25 40.23
C SER A 213 14.82 -18.79 40.00
N ASN A 214 13.73 -18.52 39.28
CA ASN A 214 13.33 -17.17 38.90
C ASN A 214 11.92 -16.81 39.40
N GLN A 215 11.73 -16.80 40.71
CA GLN A 215 10.42 -16.53 41.34
C GLN A 215 10.55 -15.56 42.51
N ASN A 216 9.53 -14.71 42.68
CA ASN A 216 9.36 -13.92 43.90
C ASN A 216 8.20 -14.52 44.70
N ALA A 217 8.29 -14.44 46.03
CA ALA A 217 7.18 -14.78 46.92
C ALA A 217 6.77 -13.57 47.76
N THR A 218 5.49 -13.50 48.11
CA THR A 218 4.95 -12.45 49.01
C THR A 218 4.55 -13.11 50.32
N GLY A 219 5.06 -12.59 51.43
CA GLY A 219 4.84 -13.12 52.79
C GLY A 219 3.74 -12.40 53.58
N GLY A 220 2.89 -11.62 52.91
CA GLY A 220 1.86 -10.79 53.56
C GLY A 220 2.44 -9.51 54.16
N TYR A 221 1.94 -9.12 55.33
CA TYR A 221 2.38 -7.93 56.04
C TYR A 221 2.46 -8.18 57.55
N LEU A 222 3.32 -7.43 58.23
CA LEU A 222 3.46 -7.43 59.69
C LEU A 222 2.86 -6.13 60.23
N ASP A 223 1.88 -6.23 61.11
CA ASP A 223 1.11 -5.12 61.68
C ASP A 223 1.40 -4.88 63.18
N GLN A 224 2.16 -5.76 63.83
CA GLN A 224 2.45 -5.69 65.28
C GLN A 224 3.76 -4.96 65.65
N GLN A 225 4.49 -4.42 64.68
CA GLN A 225 5.83 -3.81 64.88
C GLN A 225 5.80 -2.29 65.06
N GLY A 226 4.62 -1.65 65.14
CA GLY A 226 4.47 -0.21 65.32
C GLY A 226 3.22 0.34 64.62
N PRO A 227 3.15 1.66 64.35
CA PRO A 227 2.01 2.26 63.64
C PRO A 227 2.01 1.98 62.12
N ASN A 228 3.06 1.37 61.58
CA ASN A 228 3.22 1.10 60.15
C ASN A 228 3.13 -0.40 59.86
N GLU A 229 2.39 -0.76 58.81
CA GLU A 229 2.42 -2.12 58.25
C GLU A 229 3.69 -2.34 57.42
N LEU A 230 4.39 -3.45 57.69
CA LEU A 230 5.59 -3.85 56.95
C LEU A 230 5.25 -4.96 55.96
N LEU A 231 5.29 -4.66 54.65
CA LEU A 231 5.10 -5.66 53.59
C LEU A 231 6.29 -6.62 53.52
N VAL A 232 6.02 -7.93 53.62
CA VAL A 232 7.05 -8.97 53.52
C VAL A 232 7.16 -9.44 52.07
N ARG A 233 8.33 -9.25 51.47
CA ARG A 233 8.63 -9.68 50.09
C ARG A 233 9.91 -10.52 50.08
N ALA A 234 9.83 -11.70 49.48
CA ALA A 234 11.00 -12.51 49.15
C ALA A 234 11.39 -12.24 47.69
N LEU A 235 12.58 -11.69 47.49
CA LEU A 235 13.13 -11.37 46.18
C LEU A 235 14.05 -12.50 45.73
N GLY A 236 13.58 -13.32 44.80
CA GLY A 236 14.33 -14.45 44.23
C GLY A 236 14.41 -14.43 42.70
N ARG A 237 14.04 -13.30 42.08
CA ARG A 237 14.18 -13.10 40.63
C ARG A 237 15.64 -12.88 40.23
N ILE A 238 15.97 -13.43 39.08
CA ILE A 238 17.26 -13.30 38.41
C ILE A 238 17.37 -11.89 37.84
N GLN A 239 18.49 -11.20 38.09
CA GLN A 239 18.75 -9.87 37.54
C GLN A 239 19.99 -9.84 36.65
N THR A 240 20.98 -10.69 36.92
CA THR A 240 22.22 -10.74 36.14
C THR A 240 22.54 -12.15 35.64
N ILE A 241 23.50 -12.24 34.70
CA ILE A 241 24.01 -13.54 34.22
C ILE A 241 24.64 -14.33 35.37
N GLU A 242 25.31 -13.67 36.32
CA GLU A 242 25.96 -14.30 37.46
C GLU A 242 24.95 -15.01 38.38
N ASP A 243 23.73 -14.49 38.49
CA ASP A 243 22.65 -15.14 39.23
C ASP A 243 22.27 -16.48 38.57
N LEU A 244 22.11 -16.50 37.24
CA LEU A 244 21.86 -17.73 36.47
C LEU A 244 22.98 -18.74 36.63
N GLN A 245 24.23 -18.28 36.59
CA GLN A 245 25.41 -19.12 36.73
C GLN A 245 25.45 -19.88 38.08
N ARG A 246 24.89 -19.30 39.13
CA ARG A 246 24.87 -19.87 40.50
C ARG A 246 23.64 -20.73 40.80
N VAL A 247 22.74 -20.91 39.84
CA VAL A 247 21.56 -21.77 40.01
C VAL A 247 21.99 -23.19 40.32
N VAL A 248 21.46 -23.75 41.40
CA VAL A 248 21.72 -25.13 41.82
C VAL A 248 20.83 -26.07 41.01
N VAL A 249 21.45 -26.94 40.22
CA VAL A 249 20.74 -27.91 39.37
C VAL A 249 20.32 -29.14 40.17
N THR A 250 21.26 -29.74 40.88
CA THR A 250 21.02 -30.90 41.75
C THR A 250 22.11 -31.00 42.81
N ILE A 251 21.91 -31.84 43.82
CA ILE A 251 22.91 -32.13 44.85
C ILE A 251 23.34 -33.59 44.66
N ARG A 252 24.64 -33.81 44.43
CA ARG A 252 25.24 -35.15 44.34
C ARG A 252 26.36 -35.30 45.34
N ASP A 253 26.37 -36.42 46.06
CA ASP A 253 27.37 -36.73 47.08
C ASP A 253 27.58 -35.60 48.11
N GLY A 254 26.50 -34.89 48.46
CA GLY A 254 26.51 -33.76 49.38
C GLY A 254 27.09 -32.45 48.83
N ARG A 255 27.42 -32.38 47.53
CA ARG A 255 27.92 -31.17 46.85
C ARG A 255 26.86 -30.63 45.87
N PRO A 256 26.54 -29.32 45.93
CA PRO A 256 25.65 -28.71 44.95
C PRO A 256 26.35 -28.62 43.60
N LEU A 257 25.65 -29.02 42.54
CA LEU A 257 26.08 -28.84 41.17
C LEU A 257 25.48 -27.54 40.63
N ALA A 258 26.33 -26.57 40.29
CA ALA A 258 25.91 -25.28 39.75
C ALA A 258 25.66 -25.37 38.24
N LEU A 259 24.80 -24.49 37.72
CA LEU A 259 24.46 -24.43 36.30
C LEU A 259 25.69 -24.24 35.41
N THR A 260 26.68 -23.46 35.84
CA THR A 260 27.95 -23.26 35.11
C THR A 260 28.74 -24.52 34.81
N GLN A 261 28.52 -25.59 35.58
CA GLN A 261 29.25 -26.85 35.41
C GLN A 261 28.66 -27.72 34.29
N VAL A 262 27.41 -27.47 33.90
CA VAL A 262 26.65 -28.25 32.91
C VAL A 262 26.15 -27.42 31.74
N ALA A 263 26.18 -26.10 31.83
CA ALA A 263 25.69 -25.20 30.79
C ALA A 263 26.49 -23.89 30.74
N ARG A 264 26.61 -23.34 29.52
CA ARG A 264 27.12 -21.99 29.27
C ARG A 264 25.95 -21.01 29.25
N VAL A 265 25.95 -20.04 30.15
CA VAL A 265 24.93 -18.99 30.20
C VAL A 265 25.43 -17.77 29.42
N VAL A 266 24.66 -17.33 28.42
CA VAL A 266 25.02 -16.17 27.58
C VAL A 266 23.81 -15.25 27.36
N GLU A 267 24.10 -13.97 27.20
CA GLU A 267 23.19 -13.04 26.53
C GLU A 267 23.48 -13.13 25.03
N GLY A 268 22.46 -13.48 24.25
CA GLY A 268 22.61 -13.64 22.81
C GLY A 268 21.34 -13.25 22.06
N PRO A 269 21.42 -13.12 20.73
CA PRO A 269 20.24 -12.89 19.92
C PRO A 269 19.37 -14.15 19.91
N GLN A 270 18.05 -13.95 19.98
CA GLN A 270 17.07 -14.96 19.57
C GLN A 270 17.36 -15.39 18.12
N VAL A 271 17.01 -16.64 17.78
CA VAL A 271 17.17 -17.16 16.42
C VAL A 271 16.45 -16.24 15.44
N LYS A 272 17.22 -15.52 14.62
CA LYS A 272 16.69 -14.56 13.66
C LYS A 272 15.86 -15.27 12.59
N ARG A 273 14.64 -14.78 12.35
CA ARG A 273 13.81 -15.17 11.19
C ARG A 273 13.78 -14.09 10.10
N GLY A 274 14.52 -13.01 10.32
CA GLY A 274 14.83 -12.02 9.31
C GLY A 274 15.97 -11.10 9.74
N ASP A 275 16.50 -10.35 8.77
CA ASP A 275 17.59 -9.39 8.97
C ASP A 275 17.43 -8.20 8.02
N SER A 276 18.10 -7.09 8.31
CA SER A 276 17.97 -5.86 7.53
C SER A 276 19.25 -5.04 7.44
N SER A 277 19.31 -4.21 6.41
CA SER A 277 20.39 -3.26 6.17
C SER A 277 19.82 -1.99 5.53
N VAL A 278 20.51 -0.87 5.72
CA VAL A 278 20.11 0.46 5.24
C VAL A 278 21.33 1.16 4.71
N PHE A 279 21.19 1.83 3.56
CA PHE A 279 22.20 2.71 2.99
C PHE A 279 21.56 4.00 2.51
N VAL A 280 22.16 5.13 2.86
CA VAL A 280 21.70 6.48 2.51
C VAL A 280 22.89 7.29 2.01
N ARG A 281 22.73 8.01 0.89
CA ARG A 281 23.79 8.85 0.35
C ARG A 281 24.15 10.01 1.31
N ALA A 282 25.44 10.30 1.47
CA ALA A 282 25.94 11.22 2.51
C ALA A 282 25.54 12.69 2.30
N ASP A 283 25.35 13.14 1.06
CA ASP A 283 24.87 14.49 0.71
C ASP A 283 23.43 14.73 1.19
N LEU A 284 22.58 13.72 1.08
CA LEU A 284 21.21 13.73 1.61
C LEU A 284 21.18 13.60 3.14
N ALA A 285 22.11 12.82 3.71
CA ALA A 285 22.26 12.69 5.16
C ALA A 285 22.54 14.06 5.83
N ALA A 286 23.38 14.90 5.22
CA ALA A 286 23.64 16.26 5.69
C ALA A 286 22.45 17.21 5.49
N THR A 287 21.74 17.12 4.36
CA THR A 287 20.64 18.04 4.03
C THR A 287 19.39 17.83 4.89
N GLN A 288 19.09 16.58 5.25
CA GLN A 288 18.01 16.27 6.21
C GLN A 288 18.36 16.67 7.66
N GLU A 289 19.65 16.81 7.99
CA GLU A 289 20.10 17.34 9.28
C GLU A 289 19.86 18.87 9.37
N VAL A 290 20.08 19.61 8.28
CA VAL A 290 19.86 21.07 8.21
C VAL A 290 18.37 21.44 8.14
N ALA A 291 17.54 20.63 7.49
CA ALA A 291 16.09 20.87 7.45
C ALA A 291 15.43 20.73 8.85
N ALA A 292 15.96 19.87 9.72
CA ALA A 292 15.48 19.68 11.09
C ALA A 292 15.70 20.93 11.98
N ASP A 293 16.76 21.71 11.73
CA ASP A 293 17.05 22.95 12.46
C ASP A 293 16.15 24.14 12.05
N SER A 294 15.35 23.99 10.99
CA SER A 294 14.49 25.07 10.45
C SER A 294 13.05 25.09 10.99
N ILE A 295 12.71 24.20 11.91
CA ILE A 295 11.43 24.23 12.64
C ILE A 295 11.46 25.43 13.61
N PRO A 296 10.45 26.33 13.63
CA PRO A 296 10.48 27.52 14.46
C PRO A 296 10.34 27.14 15.94
N THR A 297 11.47 26.92 16.61
CA THR A 297 11.55 26.76 18.05
C THR A 297 11.29 28.12 18.70
N ILE A 298 10.27 28.21 19.56
CA ILE A 298 10.05 29.36 20.44
C ILE A 298 11.23 29.40 21.42
N SER A 299 12.22 30.23 21.10
CA SER A 299 13.43 30.43 21.89
C SER A 299 13.12 31.20 23.18
N LEU A 300 13.36 30.56 24.32
CA LEU A 300 13.70 31.24 25.57
C LEU A 300 15.20 31.00 25.79
N ALA A 301 15.97 32.06 25.64
CA ALA A 301 17.41 32.07 25.79
C ALA A 301 17.87 31.83 27.24
N SER A 302 18.99 31.11 27.39
CA SER A 302 20.12 31.59 28.22
C SER A 302 21.39 30.81 27.88
N ALA A 303 22.44 31.58 27.59
CA ALA A 303 23.77 31.14 27.19
C ALA A 303 24.58 30.49 28.32
N ALA A 304 25.46 29.55 27.95
CA ALA A 304 26.73 29.32 28.62
C ALA A 304 27.73 28.74 27.59
N GLU A 305 28.85 29.44 27.43
CA GLU A 305 29.98 29.12 26.57
C GLU A 305 30.78 27.94 27.13
N SER A 306 31.22 27.02 26.25
CA SER A 306 32.39 26.16 26.51
C SER A 306 33.10 25.86 25.18
N GLU A 307 34.38 26.19 25.12
CA GLU A 307 35.29 26.06 23.96
C GLU A 307 35.42 24.60 23.45
N PRO A 308 35.66 24.39 22.14
CA PRO A 308 35.98 23.07 21.59
C PRO A 308 37.50 22.76 21.69
N PRO A 309 37.91 21.47 21.79
CA PRO A 309 39.31 21.07 21.72
C PRO A 309 39.82 21.05 20.26
N PRO A 310 41.15 20.99 20.03
CA PRO A 310 41.74 21.37 18.75
C PRO A 310 41.59 20.30 17.67
N VAL A 311 41.28 20.77 16.46
CA VAL A 311 41.20 20.01 15.21
C VAL A 311 42.59 19.53 14.79
N GLY A 312 42.74 18.22 14.62
CA GLY A 312 43.87 17.62 13.90
C GLY A 312 43.64 17.71 12.39
N ASN A 313 44.65 18.22 11.68
CA ASN A 313 44.64 18.45 10.23
C ASN A 313 44.30 17.18 9.43
N ALA A 314 43.17 17.20 8.73
CA ALA A 314 42.95 16.41 7.52
C ALA A 314 42.79 17.40 6.35
N ASP A 315 43.52 17.14 5.28
CA ASP A 315 43.57 17.93 4.03
C ASP A 315 42.15 18.22 3.47
N PRO A 316 41.81 19.49 3.16
CA PRO A 316 40.61 19.81 2.39
C PRO A 316 40.92 19.63 0.89
N GLY A 317 40.91 18.38 0.41
CA GLY A 317 41.50 18.08 -0.90
C GLY A 317 41.05 16.80 -1.59
N SER A 318 39.83 16.31 -1.35
CA SER A 318 39.13 15.38 -2.27
C SER A 318 37.66 15.28 -1.89
N GLN A 319 36.79 16.05 -2.54
CA GLN A 319 35.35 15.76 -2.50
C GLN A 319 35.12 14.46 -3.28
N GLN A 320 34.99 13.34 -2.57
CA GLN A 320 34.43 12.11 -3.14
C GLN A 320 32.91 12.28 -3.19
N GLN A 321 32.38 12.59 -4.38
CA GLN A 321 30.96 12.41 -4.66
C GLN A 321 30.65 10.91 -4.64
N GLY A 322 29.66 10.49 -3.84
CA GLY A 322 29.14 9.10 -3.85
C GLY A 322 29.37 8.25 -2.59
N GLU A 323 29.78 8.82 -1.46
CA GLU A 323 29.89 8.05 -0.21
C GLU A 323 28.50 7.79 0.40
N PHE A 324 28.15 6.52 0.62
CA PHE A 324 26.93 6.11 1.32
C PHE A 324 27.25 5.88 2.80
N SER A 325 26.41 6.40 3.69
CA SER A 325 26.40 6.03 5.12
C SER A 325 25.37 4.91 5.35
N GLY A 326 25.66 4.01 6.29
CA GLY A 326 24.79 2.90 6.64
C GLY A 326 25.49 1.55 6.72
N GLY A 327 24.71 0.48 6.72
CA GLY A 327 25.19 -0.89 6.90
C GLY A 327 24.11 -1.81 7.49
N PRO A 328 24.50 -2.86 8.24
CA PRO A 328 23.57 -3.63 9.05
C PRO A 328 22.79 -2.71 9.99
N ALA A 329 21.47 -2.70 9.88
CA ALA A 329 20.62 -1.72 10.53
C ALA A 329 19.35 -2.37 11.07
N VAL A 330 18.76 -1.74 12.08
CA VAL A 330 17.41 -2.04 12.53
C VAL A 330 16.44 -1.19 11.72
N VAL A 331 15.54 -1.83 10.97
CA VAL A 331 14.50 -1.13 10.20
C VAL A 331 13.21 -1.12 11.00
N LEU A 332 12.68 0.07 11.25
CA LEU A 332 11.34 0.27 11.80
C LEU A 332 10.36 0.55 10.66
N THR A 333 9.41 -0.33 10.44
CA THR A 333 8.34 -0.17 9.44
C THR A 333 7.08 0.31 10.15
N ILE A 334 6.58 1.49 9.79
CA ILE A 334 5.43 2.11 10.44
C ILE A 334 4.18 1.95 9.58
N ASN A 335 3.16 1.35 10.19
CA ASN A 335 1.82 1.22 9.61
C ASN A 335 0.84 2.23 10.22
N LYS A 336 -0.03 2.80 9.37
CA LYS A 336 -1.15 3.65 9.80
C LYS A 336 -2.44 2.87 10.04
N GLN A 337 -3.30 3.44 10.87
CA GLN A 337 -4.70 3.05 11.03
C GLN A 337 -5.50 3.47 9.78
N PRO A 338 -6.58 2.75 9.40
CA PRO A 338 -7.47 3.16 8.32
C PRO A 338 -8.04 4.57 8.53
N GLY A 339 -8.17 5.33 7.45
CA GLY A 339 -8.72 6.70 7.47
C GLY A 339 -7.82 7.78 8.08
N ALA A 340 -6.63 7.42 8.57
CA ALA A 340 -5.71 8.39 9.16
C ALA A 340 -4.86 9.09 8.09
N ASP A 341 -4.60 10.40 8.29
CA ASP A 341 -3.85 11.25 7.35
C ASP A 341 -2.35 10.89 7.35
N THR A 342 -1.88 10.46 6.19
CA THR A 342 -0.51 9.99 5.96
C THR A 342 0.52 11.09 6.18
N ARG A 343 0.26 12.31 5.70
CA ARG A 343 1.19 13.45 5.78
C ARG A 343 1.34 13.92 7.21
N ALA A 344 0.21 14.11 7.90
CA ALA A 344 0.18 14.58 9.28
C ALA A 344 0.79 13.59 10.27
N ILE A 345 0.61 12.28 10.06
CA ILE A 345 1.27 11.25 10.88
C ILE A 345 2.78 11.26 10.64
N THR A 346 3.22 11.32 9.38
CA THR A 346 4.65 11.32 9.02
C THR A 346 5.38 12.48 9.69
N GLU A 347 4.80 13.69 9.66
CA GLU A 347 5.38 14.87 10.34
C GLU A 347 5.52 14.67 11.85
N LYS A 348 4.48 14.12 12.50
CA LYS A 348 4.52 13.83 13.94
C LYS A 348 5.56 12.76 14.29
N ILE A 349 5.74 11.75 13.43
CA ILE A 349 6.78 10.74 13.61
C ILE A 349 8.16 11.36 13.52
N LEU A 350 8.44 12.15 12.46
CA LEU A 350 9.73 12.80 12.29
C LEU A 350 10.02 13.76 13.46
N GLN A 351 9.03 14.54 13.90
CA GLN A 351 9.16 15.38 15.09
C GLN A 351 9.48 14.56 16.35
N ALA A 352 8.80 13.43 16.57
CA ALA A 352 9.06 12.57 17.73
C ALA A 352 10.45 11.92 17.69
N ILE A 353 10.99 11.65 16.50
CA ILE A 353 12.37 11.18 16.33
C ILE A 353 13.36 12.29 16.68
N GLU A 354 13.15 13.53 16.22
CA GLU A 354 13.99 14.68 16.59
C GLU A 354 14.01 14.92 18.10
N GLU A 355 12.84 14.84 18.75
CA GLU A 355 12.73 14.94 20.23
C GLU A 355 13.49 13.82 20.95
N LEU A 356 13.60 12.64 20.34
CA LEU A 356 14.30 11.49 20.91
C LEU A 356 15.82 11.54 20.71
N LYS A 357 16.32 12.16 19.63
CA LYS A 357 17.76 12.15 19.28
C LYS A 357 18.68 12.51 20.47
N PRO A 358 18.41 13.53 21.30
CA PRO A 358 19.29 13.86 22.44
C PRO A 358 19.37 12.78 23.52
N SER A 359 18.40 11.86 23.58
CA SER A 359 18.35 10.77 24.55
C SER A 359 19.04 9.48 24.07
N LEU A 360 19.41 9.43 22.79
CA LEU A 360 20.06 8.27 22.19
C LEU A 360 21.59 8.39 22.29
N PRO A 361 22.31 7.26 22.32
CA PRO A 361 23.76 7.23 22.12
C PRO A 361 24.19 8.03 20.87
N PRO A 362 25.31 8.77 20.94
CA PRO A 362 25.72 9.71 19.90
C PRO A 362 26.10 9.06 18.55
N ASP A 363 26.41 7.76 18.56
CA ASP A 363 26.73 6.97 17.37
C ASP A 363 25.48 6.46 16.62
N ILE A 364 24.29 6.52 17.24
CA ILE A 364 23.06 6.02 16.65
C ILE A 364 22.47 7.08 15.71
N ARG A 365 22.30 6.69 14.45
CA ARG A 365 21.60 7.48 13.43
C ARG A 365 20.25 6.87 13.13
N ILE A 366 19.21 7.70 13.06
CA ILE A 366 17.86 7.31 12.62
C ILE A 366 17.48 8.19 11.44
N ARG A 367 17.16 7.58 10.29
CA ARG A 367 16.78 8.29 9.06
C ARG A 367 15.59 7.63 8.36
N SER A 368 14.83 8.43 7.61
CA SER A 368 13.81 7.91 6.71
C SER A 368 14.48 7.34 5.46
N VAL A 369 14.06 6.13 5.07
CA VAL A 369 14.55 5.41 3.89
C VAL A 369 13.44 5.08 2.88
N TYR A 370 12.20 5.27 3.30
CA TYR A 370 11.02 5.20 2.46
C TYR A 370 9.95 6.09 3.08
N SER A 371 9.40 7.03 2.32
CA SER A 371 8.31 7.90 2.76
C SER A 371 7.18 7.96 1.73
N GLN A 372 5.99 7.50 2.10
CA GLN A 372 4.81 7.65 1.24
C GLN A 372 4.43 9.12 1.07
N LYS A 373 4.67 9.98 2.09
CA LYS A 373 4.37 11.42 2.05
C LYS A 373 4.98 12.11 0.84
N GLU A 374 6.21 11.77 0.46
CA GLU A 374 6.88 12.41 -0.68
C GLU A 374 6.16 12.16 -1.99
N PHE A 375 5.67 10.93 -2.20
CA PHE A 375 4.83 10.62 -3.36
C PHE A 375 3.51 11.39 -3.32
N ILE A 376 2.91 11.57 -2.13
CA ILE A 376 1.69 12.38 -1.97
C ILE A 376 1.94 13.83 -2.35
N ASP A 377 2.99 14.44 -1.82
CA ASP A 377 3.34 15.84 -2.08
C ASP A 377 3.60 16.05 -3.57
N ARG A 378 4.43 15.22 -4.20
CA ARG A 378 4.70 15.29 -5.66
C ARG A 378 3.43 15.13 -6.50
N ALA A 379 2.53 14.21 -6.13
CA ALA A 379 1.29 13.99 -6.88
C ALA A 379 0.34 15.18 -6.76
N ILE A 380 0.20 15.77 -5.57
CA ILE A 380 -0.62 16.98 -5.35
C ILE A 380 -0.02 18.16 -6.11
N ASP A 381 1.29 18.37 -5.99
CA ASP A 381 1.98 19.47 -6.66
C ASP A 381 1.80 19.39 -8.17
N ASN A 382 1.97 18.21 -8.77
CA ASN A 382 1.71 18.00 -10.20
C ASN A 382 0.28 18.37 -10.61
N VAL A 383 -0.73 17.98 -9.82
CA VAL A 383 -2.12 18.33 -10.15
C VAL A 383 -2.42 19.81 -9.88
N MET A 384 -1.82 20.41 -8.85
CA MET A 384 -1.91 21.84 -8.58
C MET A 384 -1.26 22.67 -9.70
N GLU A 385 -0.11 22.25 -10.22
CA GLU A 385 0.52 22.84 -11.40
C GLU A 385 -0.37 22.69 -12.63
N ALA A 386 -0.94 21.52 -12.88
CA ALA A 386 -1.88 21.32 -13.98
C ALA A 386 -3.13 22.20 -13.86
N LEU A 387 -3.70 22.34 -12.66
CA LEU A 387 -4.84 23.24 -12.37
C LEU A 387 -4.45 24.70 -12.58
N ARG A 388 -3.27 25.11 -12.12
CA ARG A 388 -2.73 26.47 -12.29
C ARG A 388 -2.54 26.77 -13.78
N ASP A 389 -1.84 25.90 -14.50
CA ASP A 389 -1.48 26.10 -15.89
C ASP A 389 -2.72 26.03 -16.79
N GLY A 390 -3.63 25.09 -16.52
CA GLY A 390 -4.96 25.02 -17.15
C GLY A 390 -5.79 26.27 -16.88
N GLY A 391 -5.81 26.76 -15.64
CA GLY A 391 -6.50 28.00 -15.26
C GLY A 391 -5.90 29.24 -15.94
N ILE A 392 -4.58 29.35 -16.01
CA ILE A 392 -3.88 30.43 -16.73
C ILE A 392 -4.22 30.36 -18.22
N LEU A 393 -4.21 29.17 -18.83
CA LEU A 393 -4.58 29.00 -20.23
C LEU A 393 -6.03 29.44 -20.48
N VAL A 394 -6.97 29.05 -19.61
CA VAL A 394 -8.37 29.50 -19.68
C VAL A 394 -8.44 31.02 -19.59
N VAL A 395 -7.72 31.66 -18.65
CA VAL A 395 -7.66 33.12 -18.54
C VAL A 395 -7.17 33.76 -19.84
N ILE A 396 -6.06 33.26 -20.39
CA ILE A 396 -5.45 33.78 -21.63
C ILE A 396 -6.45 33.69 -22.77
N ILE A 397 -7.08 32.53 -22.97
CA ILE A 397 -8.07 32.31 -24.03
C ILE A 397 -9.28 33.22 -23.83
N LEU A 398 -9.81 33.35 -22.61
CA LEU A 398 -10.96 34.23 -22.32
C LEU A 398 -10.66 35.70 -22.56
N VAL A 399 -9.49 36.20 -22.13
CA VAL A 399 -9.07 37.58 -22.38
C VAL A 399 -8.94 37.83 -23.89
N LEU A 400 -8.35 36.88 -24.62
CA LEU A 400 -8.08 37.00 -26.04
C LEU A 400 -9.38 37.00 -26.87
N PHE A 401 -10.33 36.10 -26.55
CA PHE A 401 -11.59 36.00 -27.29
C PHE A 401 -12.59 37.11 -26.92
N LEU A 402 -12.75 37.43 -25.64
CA LEU A 402 -13.73 38.42 -25.19
C LEU A 402 -13.24 39.86 -25.38
N MET A 403 -11.92 40.11 -25.31
CA MET A 403 -11.27 41.42 -25.35
C MET A 403 -11.94 42.52 -24.50
N ASN A 404 -12.71 42.14 -23.47
CA ASN A 404 -13.43 43.05 -22.61
C ASN A 404 -13.23 42.61 -21.16
N PHE A 405 -12.51 43.44 -20.41
CA PHE A 405 -12.13 43.13 -19.04
C PHE A 405 -13.33 42.79 -18.14
N ARG A 406 -14.51 43.39 -18.39
CA ARG A 406 -15.69 43.17 -17.55
C ARG A 406 -16.33 41.82 -17.82
N THR A 407 -16.52 41.46 -19.09
CA THR A 407 -17.10 40.15 -19.44
C THR A 407 -16.14 39.06 -18.99
N THR A 408 -14.84 39.20 -19.27
CA THR A 408 -13.81 38.27 -18.81
C THR A 408 -13.80 38.12 -17.29
N PHE A 409 -13.86 39.22 -16.53
CA PHE A 409 -13.90 39.17 -15.06
C PHE A 409 -15.12 38.41 -14.56
N ILE A 410 -16.31 38.66 -15.11
CA ILE A 410 -17.54 37.96 -14.69
C ILE A 410 -17.39 36.45 -14.95
N THR A 411 -16.97 36.03 -16.14
CA THR A 411 -16.71 34.61 -16.44
C THR A 411 -15.64 34.01 -15.54
N LEU A 412 -14.56 34.75 -15.26
CA LEU A 412 -13.45 34.23 -14.46
C LEU A 412 -13.84 34.01 -13.00
N THR A 413 -14.78 34.80 -12.45
CA THR A 413 -15.31 34.55 -11.09
C THR A 413 -16.04 33.22 -10.94
N ALA A 414 -16.48 32.60 -12.04
CA ALA A 414 -17.15 31.31 -12.01
C ALA A 414 -16.21 30.16 -11.58
N ILE A 415 -14.93 30.20 -11.97
CA ILE A 415 -13.94 29.16 -11.62
C ILE A 415 -13.77 29.03 -10.10
N PRO A 416 -13.27 30.06 -9.37
CA PRO A 416 -12.98 29.92 -7.94
C PRO A 416 -14.24 29.65 -7.13
N LEU A 417 -15.38 30.25 -7.49
CA LEU A 417 -16.62 30.06 -6.76
C LEU A 417 -17.17 28.62 -6.90
N SER A 418 -17.08 28.04 -8.10
CA SER A 418 -17.53 26.68 -8.37
C SER A 418 -16.61 25.63 -7.72
N LEU A 419 -15.29 25.85 -7.76
CA LEU A 419 -14.33 24.99 -7.06
C LEU A 419 -14.54 25.01 -5.55
N VAL A 420 -14.67 26.19 -4.95
CA VAL A 420 -14.95 26.34 -3.51
C VAL A 420 -16.29 25.71 -3.12
N MET A 421 -17.33 25.90 -3.92
CA MET A 421 -18.62 25.24 -3.70
C MET A 421 -18.49 23.71 -3.76
N THR A 422 -17.64 23.19 -4.65
CA THR A 422 -17.34 21.76 -4.73
C THR A 422 -16.67 21.23 -3.47
N VAL A 423 -15.67 21.94 -2.93
CA VAL A 423 -15.02 21.57 -1.67
C VAL A 423 -16.02 21.57 -0.51
N VAL A 424 -16.94 22.56 -0.45
CA VAL A 424 -18.00 22.60 0.57
C VAL A 424 -18.91 21.37 0.48
N VAL A 425 -19.27 20.94 -0.74
CA VAL A 425 -20.03 19.72 -0.95
C VAL A 425 -19.23 18.49 -0.49
N PHE A 426 -17.94 18.41 -0.81
CA PHE A 426 -17.10 17.30 -0.38
C PHE A 426 -17.06 17.15 1.14
N ALA A 427 -16.81 18.24 1.88
CA ALA A 427 -16.81 18.17 3.34
C ALA A 427 -18.18 17.83 3.92
N PHE A 428 -19.27 18.27 3.30
CA PHE A 428 -20.62 17.90 3.73
C PHE A 428 -20.90 16.40 3.59
N PHE A 429 -20.36 15.77 2.55
CA PHE A 429 -20.50 14.32 2.30
C PHE A 429 -19.34 13.47 2.85
N GLY A 430 -18.37 14.09 3.54
CA GLY A 430 -17.20 13.38 4.07
C GLY A 430 -16.24 12.82 3.00
N LEU A 431 -16.21 13.43 1.81
CA LEU A 431 -15.31 13.04 0.73
C LEU A 431 -13.92 13.68 0.95
N SER A 432 -12.87 12.87 0.88
CA SER A 432 -11.50 13.35 0.96
C SER A 432 -11.05 14.03 -0.33
N ILE A 433 -10.13 14.99 -0.22
CA ILE A 433 -9.42 15.53 -1.38
C ILE A 433 -8.29 14.56 -1.69
N ASN A 434 -8.23 14.08 -2.93
CA ASN A 434 -7.17 13.21 -3.40
C ASN A 434 -6.83 13.47 -4.87
N THR A 435 -5.74 12.88 -5.37
CA THR A 435 -5.28 13.06 -6.74
C THR A 435 -6.37 12.74 -7.78
N MET A 436 -7.25 11.76 -7.53
CA MET A 436 -8.36 11.44 -8.44
C MET A 436 -9.44 12.53 -8.42
N THR A 437 -9.83 13.02 -7.25
CA THR A 437 -10.80 14.13 -7.17
C THR A 437 -10.24 15.44 -7.73
N LEU A 438 -8.96 15.76 -7.45
CA LEU A 438 -8.28 16.94 -8.00
C LEU A 438 -8.09 16.81 -9.51
N GLY A 439 -7.77 15.62 -10.01
CA GLY A 439 -7.75 15.32 -11.44
C GLY A 439 -9.11 15.56 -12.09
N GLY A 440 -10.21 15.22 -11.40
CA GLY A 440 -11.57 15.48 -11.87
C GLY A 440 -11.86 16.97 -12.00
N LEU A 441 -11.42 17.76 -11.00
CA LEU A 441 -11.48 19.21 -11.06
C LEU A 441 -10.59 19.78 -12.18
N ALA A 442 -9.42 19.18 -12.42
CA ALA A 442 -8.50 19.60 -13.46
C ALA A 442 -9.07 19.37 -14.87
N VAL A 443 -9.72 18.22 -15.10
CA VAL A 443 -10.44 17.97 -16.35
C VAL A 443 -11.65 18.90 -16.47
N ALA A 444 -12.36 19.18 -15.37
CA ALA A 444 -13.53 20.05 -15.37
C ALA A 444 -13.22 21.54 -15.57
N ILE A 445 -11.97 22.01 -15.36
CA ILE A 445 -11.66 23.45 -15.32
C ILE A 445 -12.04 24.20 -16.60
N GLY A 446 -11.91 23.53 -17.75
CA GLY A 446 -12.33 24.07 -19.05
C GLY A 446 -13.85 24.18 -19.18
N GLU A 447 -14.59 23.22 -18.62
CA GLU A 447 -16.06 23.20 -18.67
C GLU A 447 -16.68 24.13 -17.60
N LEU A 448 -16.01 24.30 -16.45
CA LEU A 448 -16.44 25.14 -15.33
C LEU A 448 -16.78 26.59 -15.73
N VAL A 449 -16.21 27.11 -16.82
CA VAL A 449 -16.52 28.46 -17.33
C VAL A 449 -17.56 28.48 -18.44
N ASP A 450 -17.87 27.36 -19.09
CA ASP A 450 -18.69 27.33 -20.31
C ASP A 450 -20.08 27.94 -20.11
N ASP A 451 -20.79 27.49 -19.07
CA ASP A 451 -22.10 28.00 -18.68
C ASP A 451 -22.09 29.52 -18.47
N ALA A 452 -21.01 30.05 -17.87
CA ALA A 452 -20.87 31.48 -17.63
C ALA A 452 -20.52 32.25 -18.91
N ILE A 453 -19.73 31.67 -19.82
CA ILE A 453 -19.38 32.28 -21.11
C ILE A 453 -20.63 32.46 -21.94
N VAL A 454 -21.44 31.40 -22.09
CA VAL A 454 -22.67 31.44 -22.90
C VAL A 454 -23.67 32.45 -22.34
N ASP A 455 -23.82 32.55 -21.01
CA ASP A 455 -24.71 33.54 -20.36
C ASP A 455 -24.21 34.98 -20.48
N VAL A 456 -22.94 35.23 -20.15
CA VAL A 456 -22.36 36.57 -20.25
C VAL A 456 -22.37 37.07 -21.69
N GLU A 457 -22.04 36.23 -22.67
CA GLU A 457 -22.06 36.60 -24.09
C GLU A 457 -23.48 36.92 -24.57
N ASN A 458 -24.47 36.09 -24.19
CA ASN A 458 -25.86 36.37 -24.58
C ASN A 458 -26.39 37.66 -23.92
N ILE A 459 -26.11 37.87 -22.63
CA ILE A 459 -26.47 39.10 -21.91
C ILE A 459 -25.80 40.31 -22.55
N PHE A 460 -24.50 40.21 -22.84
CA PHE A 460 -23.71 41.29 -23.45
C PHE A 460 -24.27 41.66 -24.83
N ARG A 461 -24.55 40.68 -25.68
CA ARG A 461 -25.18 40.86 -26.99
C ARG A 461 -26.55 41.53 -26.88
N ARG A 462 -27.44 41.02 -26.02
CA ARG A 462 -28.80 41.59 -25.82
C ARG A 462 -28.78 43.00 -25.24
N LEU A 463 -27.84 43.30 -24.33
CA LEU A 463 -27.65 44.66 -23.81
C LEU A 463 -27.17 45.63 -24.90
N LYS A 464 -26.31 45.18 -25.83
CA LYS A 464 -25.87 45.97 -26.98
C LYS A 464 -27.04 46.26 -27.94
N GLU A 465 -27.82 45.24 -28.28
CA GLU A 465 -29.04 45.38 -29.11
C GLU A 465 -30.06 46.34 -28.49
N ASN A 466 -30.33 46.22 -27.19
CA ASN A 466 -31.29 47.07 -26.49
C ASN A 466 -30.86 48.55 -26.46
N ARG A 467 -29.56 48.84 -26.40
CA ARG A 467 -29.04 50.22 -26.44
C ARG A 467 -29.16 50.86 -27.83
N HIS A 468 -29.08 50.07 -28.90
CA HIS A 468 -29.31 50.55 -30.27
C HIS A 468 -30.79 50.57 -30.67
N SER A 469 -31.69 50.10 -29.81
CA SER A 469 -33.12 50.16 -30.02
C SER A 469 -33.68 51.57 -29.81
N SER A 470 -34.69 51.95 -30.58
CA SER A 470 -35.40 53.22 -30.45
C SER A 470 -36.15 53.39 -29.11
N ASN A 471 -36.39 52.29 -28.36
CA ASN A 471 -37.01 52.33 -27.04
C ASN A 471 -36.29 51.39 -26.04
N PRO A 472 -35.17 51.82 -25.45
CA PRO A 472 -34.33 50.97 -24.59
C PRO A 472 -35.06 50.59 -23.30
N LYS A 473 -35.20 49.29 -23.04
CA LYS A 473 -35.77 48.76 -21.78
C LYS A 473 -34.75 48.83 -20.64
N HIS A 474 -35.24 48.75 -19.40
CA HIS A 474 -34.38 48.74 -18.21
C HIS A 474 -33.39 47.55 -18.24
N PRO A 475 -32.08 47.76 -18.00
CA PRO A 475 -31.05 46.71 -18.12
C PRO A 475 -31.35 45.42 -17.33
N LEU A 476 -31.93 45.55 -16.13
CA LEU A 476 -32.31 44.39 -15.30
C LEU A 476 -33.29 43.45 -16.01
N LEU A 477 -34.26 44.00 -16.75
CA LEU A 477 -35.23 43.20 -17.50
C LEU A 477 -34.56 42.51 -18.70
N ILE A 478 -33.61 43.17 -19.35
CA ILE A 478 -32.85 42.59 -20.45
C ILE A 478 -31.94 41.46 -19.96
N VAL A 479 -31.23 41.65 -18.84
CA VAL A 479 -30.42 40.59 -18.22
C VAL A 479 -31.29 39.38 -17.88
N PHE A 480 -32.45 39.60 -17.24
CA PHE A 480 -33.40 38.51 -16.96
C PHE A 480 -33.88 37.79 -18.22
N GLN A 481 -34.24 38.54 -19.28
CA GLN A 481 -34.72 37.96 -20.54
C GLN A 481 -33.61 37.18 -21.26
N ALA A 482 -32.39 37.74 -21.31
CA ALA A 482 -31.23 37.11 -21.92
C ALA A 482 -30.85 35.81 -21.22
N SER A 483 -30.75 35.80 -19.89
CA SER A 483 -30.43 34.57 -19.16
C SER A 483 -31.55 33.54 -19.26
N THR A 484 -32.82 33.95 -19.25
CA THR A 484 -33.94 33.01 -19.38
C THR A 484 -34.08 32.38 -20.77
N GLU A 485 -33.57 33.02 -21.82
CA GLU A 485 -33.53 32.52 -23.20
C GLU A 485 -32.64 31.27 -23.33
N ILE A 486 -31.43 31.32 -22.78
CA ILE A 486 -30.43 30.24 -22.92
C ILE A 486 -30.47 29.20 -21.80
N ARG A 487 -31.18 29.49 -20.70
CA ARG A 487 -31.18 28.67 -19.48
C ARG A 487 -31.54 27.20 -19.71
N ASN A 488 -32.49 26.92 -20.62
CA ASN A 488 -32.84 25.53 -20.92
C ASN A 488 -31.67 24.81 -21.61
N SER A 489 -31.00 25.47 -22.55
CA SER A 489 -29.85 24.91 -23.25
C SER A 489 -28.71 24.58 -22.30
N ILE A 490 -28.36 25.52 -21.41
CA ILE A 490 -27.33 25.32 -20.39
C ILE A 490 -27.69 24.10 -19.52
N VAL A 491 -28.87 24.08 -18.91
CA VAL A 491 -29.28 23.00 -17.99
C VAL A 491 -29.31 21.63 -18.67
N PHE A 492 -29.82 21.54 -19.90
CA PHE A 492 -29.82 20.27 -20.64
C PHE A 492 -28.41 19.82 -21.01
N SER A 493 -27.53 20.75 -21.39
CA SER A 493 -26.11 20.47 -21.63
C SER A 493 -25.44 19.90 -20.38
N THR A 494 -25.63 20.55 -19.23
CA THR A 494 -25.08 20.08 -17.96
C THR A 494 -25.60 18.70 -17.56
N ILE A 495 -26.89 18.42 -17.80
CA ILE A 495 -27.48 17.10 -17.53
C ILE A 495 -26.88 16.03 -18.44
N ILE A 496 -26.66 16.34 -19.73
CA ILE A 496 -26.01 15.42 -20.68
C ILE A 496 -24.62 15.06 -20.17
N VAL A 497 -23.83 16.06 -19.78
CA VAL A 497 -22.48 15.83 -19.26
C VAL A 497 -22.53 14.96 -17.99
N CYS A 498 -23.41 15.28 -17.03
CA CYS A 498 -23.56 14.47 -15.81
C CYS A 498 -23.97 13.02 -16.12
N LEU A 499 -24.89 12.83 -17.07
CA LEU A 499 -25.41 11.51 -17.45
C LEU A 499 -24.34 10.61 -18.07
N VAL A 500 -23.41 11.21 -18.82
CA VAL A 500 -22.32 10.47 -19.45
C VAL A 500 -21.34 9.92 -18.40
N PHE A 501 -21.24 10.52 -17.22
CA PHE A 501 -20.45 10.02 -16.10
C PHE A 501 -21.16 9.01 -15.17
N VAL A 502 -22.49 8.85 -15.28
CA VAL A 502 -23.27 7.86 -14.49
C VAL A 502 -22.71 6.42 -14.56
N PRO A 503 -22.21 5.92 -15.72
CA PRO A 503 -21.60 4.59 -15.82
C PRO A 503 -20.49 4.33 -14.81
N LEU A 504 -19.76 5.38 -14.42
CA LEU A 504 -18.62 5.27 -13.52
C LEU A 504 -19.03 4.77 -12.12
N PHE A 505 -20.24 5.11 -11.68
CA PHE A 505 -20.78 4.73 -10.37
C PHE A 505 -21.24 3.27 -10.28
N ALA A 506 -21.38 2.60 -11.42
CA ALA A 506 -21.74 1.19 -11.47
C ALA A 506 -20.52 0.27 -11.66
N LEU A 507 -19.31 0.83 -11.68
CA LEU A 507 -18.09 0.06 -11.50
C LEU A 507 -18.03 -0.49 -10.07
N SER A 508 -17.88 -1.80 -9.95
CA SER A 508 -17.59 -2.46 -8.68
C SER A 508 -16.09 -2.46 -8.38
N ASP A 509 -15.74 -2.94 -7.19
CA ASP A 509 -14.38 -3.25 -6.78
C ASP A 509 -13.43 -2.05 -6.78
N MET A 510 -12.14 -2.32 -7.01
CA MET A 510 -11.08 -1.33 -6.97
C MET A 510 -11.23 -0.27 -8.09
N ALA A 511 -11.70 -0.65 -9.28
CA ALA A 511 -11.94 0.31 -10.36
C ALA A 511 -12.98 1.36 -9.96
N GLY A 512 -14.08 0.92 -9.35
CA GLY A 512 -15.09 1.81 -8.79
C GLY A 512 -14.52 2.73 -7.71
N ARG A 513 -13.74 2.20 -6.77
CA ARG A 513 -13.12 3.00 -5.70
C ARG A 513 -12.15 4.05 -6.23
N LEU A 514 -11.36 3.72 -7.25
CA LEU A 514 -10.40 4.65 -7.88
C LEU A 514 -11.08 5.75 -8.70
N PHE A 515 -12.06 5.39 -9.53
CA PHE A 515 -12.62 6.32 -10.52
C PHE A 515 -13.93 6.97 -10.11
N THR A 516 -14.73 6.39 -9.21
CA THR A 516 -15.97 7.08 -8.73
C THR A 516 -15.67 8.47 -8.15
N PRO A 517 -14.63 8.68 -7.32
CA PRO A 517 -14.29 10.01 -6.81
C PRO A 517 -13.96 11.03 -7.92
N LEU A 518 -13.33 10.58 -9.01
CA LEU A 518 -13.07 11.41 -10.20
C LEU A 518 -14.39 11.91 -10.82
N GLY A 519 -15.35 11.01 -11.04
CA GLY A 519 -16.67 11.38 -11.59
C GLY A 519 -17.52 12.20 -10.64
N VAL A 520 -17.48 11.91 -9.33
CA VAL A 520 -18.14 12.74 -8.30
C VAL A 520 -17.59 14.15 -8.33
N ALA A 521 -16.26 14.31 -8.36
CA ALA A 521 -15.63 15.62 -8.41
C ALA A 521 -16.05 16.40 -9.64
N TYR A 522 -16.04 15.74 -10.80
CA TYR A 522 -16.46 16.30 -12.07
C TYR A 522 -17.94 16.77 -12.02
N ILE A 523 -18.87 15.87 -11.69
CA ILE A 523 -20.30 16.17 -11.63
C ILE A 523 -20.61 17.28 -10.63
N VAL A 524 -20.05 17.20 -9.41
CA VAL A 524 -20.29 18.21 -8.37
C VAL A 524 -19.74 19.57 -8.82
N SER A 525 -18.58 19.61 -9.49
CA SER A 525 -17.99 20.85 -9.97
C SER A 525 -18.83 21.54 -11.05
N ILE A 526 -19.38 20.77 -11.99
CA ILE A 526 -20.20 21.33 -13.06
C ILE A 526 -21.59 21.69 -12.52
N MET A 527 -22.18 20.90 -11.62
CA MET A 527 -23.41 21.28 -10.92
C MET A 527 -23.22 22.57 -10.10
N SER A 528 -22.04 22.75 -9.51
CA SER A 528 -21.66 24.00 -8.84
C SER A 528 -21.55 25.15 -9.84
N SER A 529 -20.93 24.92 -11.01
CA SER A 529 -20.89 25.92 -12.10
C SER A 529 -22.27 26.34 -12.57
N LEU A 530 -23.18 25.38 -12.77
CA LEU A 530 -24.56 25.66 -13.15
C LEU A 530 -25.27 26.52 -12.10
N MET A 531 -25.08 26.22 -10.80
CA MET A 531 -25.62 27.05 -9.73
C MET A 531 -25.07 28.47 -9.78
N VAL A 532 -23.77 28.63 -10.01
CA VAL A 532 -23.10 29.94 -10.14
C VAL A 532 -23.62 30.70 -11.37
N SER A 533 -23.75 30.04 -12.51
CA SER A 533 -24.27 30.60 -13.76
C SER A 533 -25.74 31.04 -13.64
N LEU A 534 -26.58 30.32 -12.89
CA LEU A 534 -27.99 30.70 -12.70
C LEU A 534 -28.20 31.78 -11.62
N THR A 535 -27.20 32.08 -10.79
CA THR A 535 -27.34 32.96 -9.62
C THR A 535 -26.40 34.17 -9.65
N VAL A 536 -25.10 33.95 -9.60
CA VAL A 536 -24.09 35.00 -9.45
C VAL A 536 -23.80 35.68 -10.79
N THR A 537 -23.70 34.92 -11.89
CA THR A 537 -23.38 35.44 -13.23
C THR A 537 -24.37 36.51 -13.73
N PRO A 538 -25.71 36.36 -13.60
CA PRO A 538 -26.66 37.38 -14.03
C PRO A 538 -26.60 38.63 -13.14
N VAL A 539 -26.34 38.45 -11.84
CA VAL A 539 -26.22 39.55 -10.87
C VAL A 539 -24.98 40.39 -11.15
N LEU A 540 -23.82 39.74 -11.35
CA LEU A 540 -22.57 40.42 -11.71
C LEU A 540 -22.68 41.10 -13.07
N SER A 541 -23.29 40.44 -14.06
CA SER A 541 -23.59 41.03 -15.38
C SER A 541 -24.43 42.30 -15.28
N TYR A 542 -25.46 42.32 -14.43
CA TYR A 542 -26.26 43.53 -14.20
C TYR A 542 -25.43 44.68 -13.59
N TRP A 543 -24.56 44.40 -12.61
CA TRP A 543 -23.72 45.42 -11.97
C TRP A 543 -22.60 45.94 -12.88
N LEU A 544 -21.85 45.06 -13.53
CA LEU A 544 -20.68 45.44 -14.34
C LEU A 544 -21.04 45.94 -15.74
N LEU A 545 -22.06 45.36 -16.39
CA LEU A 545 -22.42 45.65 -17.79
C LEU A 545 -23.65 46.55 -17.92
N GLY A 546 -24.58 46.51 -16.96
CA GLY A 546 -25.86 47.23 -17.04
C GLY A 546 -25.75 48.76 -17.06
N HIS A 547 -24.69 49.34 -16.50
CA HIS A 547 -24.52 50.81 -16.33
C HIS A 547 -23.32 51.40 -17.10
N ALA A 548 -22.62 50.62 -17.92
CA ALA A 548 -21.40 51.07 -18.60
C ALA A 548 -21.71 52.12 -19.69
N LYS A 549 -21.41 53.43 -19.46
CA LYS A 549 -21.60 54.52 -20.45
C LYS A 549 -20.60 54.51 -21.63
N LEU A 550 -19.58 53.65 -21.62
CA LEU A 550 -18.36 53.75 -22.43
C LEU A 550 -18.24 52.73 -23.60
N MET A 551 -19.36 52.18 -24.09
CA MET A 551 -19.35 51.04 -25.04
C MET A 551 -19.68 51.39 -26.51
N GLU A 552 -19.51 52.64 -26.95
CA GLU A 552 -19.85 53.05 -28.33
C GLU A 552 -18.84 52.59 -29.42
N ARG A 553 -17.71 51.97 -29.07
CA ARG A 553 -16.62 51.69 -30.04
C ARG A 553 -15.95 50.31 -30.00
N GLU A 554 -16.53 49.29 -29.37
CA GLU A 554 -15.96 47.92 -29.46
C GLU A 554 -16.55 47.16 -30.66
N GLN A 555 -15.82 47.24 -31.78
CA GLN A 555 -15.88 46.26 -32.87
C GLN A 555 -15.36 44.91 -32.34
N ASP A 556 -15.84 43.79 -32.92
CA ASP A 556 -15.34 42.45 -32.63
C ASP A 556 -13.81 42.42 -32.55
N GLY A 557 -13.26 41.63 -31.62
CA GLY A 557 -11.82 41.51 -31.45
C GLY A 557 -11.10 41.18 -32.75
N PHE A 558 -9.86 41.66 -32.91
CA PHE A 558 -9.11 41.47 -34.16
C PHE A 558 -8.97 39.97 -34.49
N LEU A 559 -8.72 39.13 -33.47
CA LEU A 559 -8.66 37.68 -33.63
C LEU A 559 -10.02 37.11 -34.06
N LEU A 560 -11.09 37.53 -33.37
CA LEU A 560 -12.46 37.08 -33.68
C LEU A 560 -12.87 37.43 -35.11
N ARG A 561 -12.47 38.61 -35.63
CA ARG A 561 -12.69 38.99 -37.04
C ARG A 561 -11.94 38.09 -38.01
N GLY A 562 -10.68 37.79 -37.73
CA GLY A 562 -9.88 36.85 -38.53
C GLY A 562 -10.50 35.45 -38.55
N LEU A 563 -10.88 34.93 -37.39
CA LEU A 563 -11.55 33.64 -37.23
C LEU A 563 -12.91 33.60 -37.94
N LYS A 564 -13.72 34.66 -37.85
CA LYS A 564 -14.99 34.75 -38.59
C LYS A 564 -14.79 34.73 -40.11
N TRP A 565 -13.73 35.37 -40.61
CA TRP A 565 -13.40 35.34 -42.03
C TRP A 565 -12.99 33.94 -42.50
N VAL A 566 -12.14 33.24 -41.73
CA VAL A 566 -11.78 31.83 -42.00
C VAL A 566 -13.01 30.94 -41.89
N GLY A 567 -13.80 31.10 -40.84
CA GLY A 567 -15.04 30.37 -40.61
C GLY A 567 -16.03 30.51 -41.76
N ASP A 568 -16.26 31.72 -42.28
CA ASP A 568 -17.13 31.95 -43.44
C ASP A 568 -16.62 31.18 -44.68
N LYS A 569 -15.30 31.15 -44.92
CA LYS A 569 -14.70 30.37 -46.02
C LYS A 569 -14.90 28.87 -45.83
N VAL A 570 -14.65 28.35 -44.63
CA VAL A 570 -14.79 26.92 -44.30
C VAL A 570 -16.26 26.48 -44.38
N ILE A 571 -17.19 27.29 -43.86
CA ILE A 571 -18.63 27.02 -43.93
C ILE A 571 -19.09 27.01 -45.38
N ARG A 572 -18.70 28.02 -46.19
CA ARG A 572 -19.04 28.04 -47.63
C ARG A 572 -18.49 26.82 -48.35
N PHE A 573 -17.25 26.42 -48.08
CA PHE A 573 -16.67 25.19 -48.64
C PHE A 573 -17.48 23.95 -48.22
N SER A 574 -17.88 23.86 -46.96
CA SER A 574 -18.67 22.74 -46.45
C SER A 574 -20.06 22.65 -47.07
N LEU A 575 -20.70 23.79 -47.32
CA LEU A 575 -21.98 23.87 -48.02
C LEU A 575 -21.87 23.53 -49.52
N LEU A 576 -20.73 23.80 -50.14
CA LEU A 576 -20.48 23.48 -51.56
C LEU A 576 -20.19 21.99 -51.78
N PHE A 577 -19.53 21.31 -50.82
CA PHE A 577 -19.13 19.91 -50.96
C PHE A 577 -19.57 19.02 -49.77
N PRO A 578 -20.88 18.96 -49.43
CA PRO A 578 -21.35 18.26 -48.24
C PRO A 578 -21.11 16.74 -48.31
N ARG A 579 -21.27 16.12 -49.48
CA ARG A 579 -21.04 14.68 -49.67
C ARG A 579 -19.58 14.30 -49.46
N LEU A 580 -18.65 15.14 -49.94
CA LEU A 580 -17.21 14.91 -49.76
C LEU A 580 -16.85 14.96 -48.27
N ASN A 581 -17.29 15.99 -47.56
CA ASN A 581 -17.01 16.15 -46.13
C ASN A 581 -17.55 14.98 -45.31
N LEU A 582 -18.82 14.59 -45.54
CA LEU A 582 -19.41 13.43 -44.86
C LEU A 582 -18.63 12.13 -45.15
N THR A 583 -18.16 11.94 -46.39
CA THR A 583 -17.39 10.74 -46.76
C THR A 583 -16.02 10.72 -46.09
N VAL A 584 -15.31 11.87 -46.06
CA VAL A 584 -14.00 12.00 -45.40
C VAL A 584 -14.13 11.78 -43.90
N THR A 585 -15.15 12.39 -43.27
CA THR A 585 -15.45 12.17 -41.85
C THR A 585 -15.76 10.71 -41.57
N LEU A 586 -16.62 10.06 -42.35
CA LEU A 586 -16.96 8.65 -42.17
C LEU A 586 -15.73 7.75 -42.31
N LEU A 587 -14.86 8.04 -43.27
CA LEU A 587 -13.58 7.34 -43.44
C LEU A 587 -12.67 7.56 -42.22
N GLY A 588 -12.58 8.79 -41.72
CA GLY A 588 -11.83 9.13 -40.51
C GLY A 588 -12.31 8.36 -39.28
N VAL A 589 -13.64 8.27 -39.10
CA VAL A 589 -14.24 7.45 -38.03
C VAL A 589 -13.90 5.97 -38.23
N ALA A 590 -13.98 5.44 -39.45
CA ALA A 590 -13.65 4.04 -39.72
C ALA A 590 -12.17 3.72 -39.45
N VAL A 591 -11.26 4.63 -39.81
CA VAL A 591 -9.82 4.52 -39.51
C VAL A 591 -9.59 4.58 -38.00
N ALA A 592 -10.19 5.55 -37.31
CA ALA A 592 -10.08 5.66 -35.86
C ALA A 592 -10.60 4.39 -35.16
N ALA A 593 -11.73 3.84 -35.60
CA ALA A 593 -12.28 2.60 -35.07
C ALA A 593 -11.33 1.40 -35.28
N LEU A 594 -10.67 1.31 -36.44
CA LEU A 594 -9.67 0.27 -36.70
C LEU A 594 -8.47 0.40 -35.74
N PHE A 595 -7.99 1.62 -35.49
CA PHE A 595 -6.90 1.85 -34.54
C PHE A 595 -7.31 1.49 -33.11
N VAL A 596 -8.51 1.86 -32.66
CA VAL A 596 -9.01 1.52 -31.30
C VAL A 596 -9.05 0.02 -31.06
N VAL A 597 -9.47 -0.76 -32.06
CA VAL A 597 -9.51 -2.23 -31.94
C VAL A 597 -8.11 -2.84 -31.83
N ASN A 598 -7.09 -2.18 -32.40
CA ASN A 598 -5.71 -2.63 -32.38
C ASN A 598 -4.86 -2.04 -31.24
N LEU A 599 -5.36 -1.07 -30.48
CA LEU A 599 -4.65 -0.51 -29.34
C LEU A 599 -4.54 -1.56 -28.23
N GLU A 600 -3.38 -1.59 -27.58
CA GLU A 600 -3.16 -2.38 -26.37
C GLU A 600 -4.10 -1.93 -25.26
N LYS A 601 -4.52 -2.87 -24.40
CA LYS A 601 -5.50 -2.63 -23.34
C LYS A 601 -4.89 -2.96 -21.99
N ASP A 602 -4.72 -1.94 -21.17
CA ASP A 602 -4.25 -2.08 -19.80
C ASP A 602 -5.34 -1.72 -18.80
N PHE A 603 -5.19 -2.19 -17.56
CA PHE A 603 -6.12 -1.83 -16.50
C PHE A 603 -5.90 -0.38 -16.01
N LEU A 604 -4.65 -0.04 -15.66
CA LEU A 604 -4.21 1.29 -15.23
C LEU A 604 -2.90 1.69 -15.92
N PRO A 605 -2.64 2.99 -16.13
CA PRO A 605 -1.31 3.44 -16.54
C PRO A 605 -0.29 3.14 -15.43
N PRO A 606 0.99 2.93 -15.78
CA PRO A 606 2.04 2.77 -14.78
C PRO A 606 2.19 4.04 -13.94
N PHE A 607 2.33 3.88 -12.62
CA PHE A 607 2.59 4.99 -11.71
C PHE A 607 4.09 5.37 -11.76
N ASN A 608 4.41 6.56 -11.26
CA ASN A 608 5.79 6.90 -10.92
C ASN A 608 5.85 7.29 -9.45
N GLU A 609 6.19 6.33 -8.60
CA GLU A 609 6.23 6.51 -7.15
C GLU A 609 7.51 7.19 -6.64
N GLY A 610 8.53 7.38 -7.50
CA GLY A 610 9.87 7.81 -7.06
C GLY A 610 10.67 6.72 -6.32
N ALA A 611 10.05 5.57 -6.04
CA ALA A 611 10.67 4.41 -5.42
C ALA A 611 10.52 3.14 -6.29
N VAL A 612 11.40 2.17 -6.06
CA VAL A 612 11.43 0.85 -6.70
C VAL A 612 11.46 -0.21 -5.63
N GLN A 613 10.67 -1.26 -5.81
CA GLN A 613 10.79 -2.48 -5.03
C GLN A 613 11.56 -3.53 -5.85
N LEU A 614 12.71 -3.96 -5.35
CA LEU A 614 13.50 -5.06 -5.90
C LEU A 614 13.37 -6.28 -4.98
N ASN A 615 12.71 -7.32 -5.49
CA ASN A 615 12.62 -8.60 -4.80
C ASN A 615 13.75 -9.52 -5.29
N VAL A 616 14.58 -10.01 -4.36
CA VAL A 616 15.66 -10.96 -4.62
C VAL A 616 15.29 -12.30 -3.98
N VAL A 617 14.97 -13.27 -4.83
CA VAL A 617 14.57 -14.61 -4.41
C VAL A 617 15.75 -15.56 -4.58
N LEU A 618 16.14 -16.21 -3.49
CA LEU A 618 17.14 -17.28 -3.47
C LEU A 618 16.47 -18.65 -3.53
N PRO A 619 17.21 -19.70 -3.95
CA PRO A 619 16.76 -21.08 -3.87
C PRO A 619 16.26 -21.39 -2.46
N PRO A 620 15.01 -21.80 -2.32
CA PRO A 620 14.46 -22.09 -1.00
C PRO A 620 15.24 -23.18 -0.24
N GLY A 621 15.28 -23.07 1.10
CA GLY A 621 16.19 -23.86 1.95
C GLY A 621 17.55 -23.20 2.19
N THR A 622 17.85 -22.10 1.48
CA THR A 622 19.01 -21.24 1.77
C THR A 622 18.92 -20.70 3.20
N SER A 623 20.03 -20.77 3.95
CA SER A 623 20.10 -20.24 5.32
C SER A 623 20.10 -18.71 5.33
N LEU A 624 19.60 -18.08 6.39
CA LEU A 624 19.62 -16.61 6.54
C LEU A 624 21.04 -16.04 6.42
N ALA A 625 22.05 -16.73 6.94
CA ALA A 625 23.45 -16.31 6.83
C ALA A 625 23.94 -16.32 5.37
N THR A 626 23.60 -17.36 4.61
CA THR A 626 23.90 -17.43 3.18
C THR A 626 23.15 -16.35 2.41
N SER A 627 21.86 -16.14 2.70
CA SER A 627 21.07 -15.06 2.10
C SER A 627 21.72 -13.70 2.33
N ASN A 628 22.12 -13.40 3.57
CA ASN A 628 22.81 -12.16 3.90
C ASN A 628 24.11 -11.97 3.11
N SER A 629 24.90 -13.04 2.93
CA SER A 629 26.16 -12.98 2.17
C SER A 629 25.97 -12.69 0.67
N ILE A 630 24.88 -13.20 0.08
CA ILE A 630 24.56 -12.93 -1.32
C ILE A 630 24.00 -11.52 -1.47
N ASN A 631 23.14 -11.11 -0.55
CA ASN A 631 22.59 -9.76 -0.52
C ASN A 631 23.64 -8.67 -0.31
N GLN A 632 24.74 -8.94 0.41
CA GLN A 632 25.88 -8.02 0.45
C GLN A 632 26.46 -7.74 -0.94
N ARG A 633 26.44 -8.72 -1.86
CA ARG A 633 26.86 -8.52 -3.25
C ARG A 633 25.84 -7.70 -4.04
N VAL A 634 24.55 -7.91 -3.79
CA VAL A 634 23.46 -7.10 -4.36
C VAL A 634 23.64 -5.64 -3.92
N GLU A 635 23.83 -5.39 -2.63
CA GLU A 635 24.06 -4.06 -2.05
C GLU A 635 25.27 -3.38 -2.70
N GLN A 636 26.40 -4.09 -2.85
CA GLN A 636 27.59 -3.57 -3.55
C GLN A 636 27.36 -3.21 -5.01
N ARG A 637 26.36 -3.79 -5.68
CA ARG A 637 25.98 -3.41 -7.05
C ARG A 637 25.06 -2.20 -7.04
N LEU A 638 24.10 -2.14 -6.12
CA LEU A 638 23.20 -1.01 -5.96
C LEU A 638 23.96 0.27 -5.59
N LEU A 639 24.96 0.20 -4.71
CA LEU A 639 25.83 1.32 -4.32
C LEU A 639 26.59 1.97 -5.50
N LYS A 640 26.70 1.28 -6.65
CA LYS A 640 27.38 1.81 -7.85
C LYS A 640 26.45 2.53 -8.81
N ILE A 641 25.14 2.50 -8.57
CA ILE A 641 24.15 3.12 -9.44
C ILE A 641 23.95 4.57 -8.98
N GLU A 642 24.34 5.53 -9.81
CA GLU A 642 24.28 6.96 -9.51
C GLU A 642 22.83 7.48 -9.35
N ASP A 643 21.84 6.76 -9.87
CA ASP A 643 20.42 7.12 -9.77
C ASP A 643 19.78 6.80 -8.39
N ILE A 644 20.50 6.12 -7.47
CA ILE A 644 19.93 5.64 -6.19
C ILE A 644 20.30 6.54 -5.00
N ASP A 645 19.33 7.17 -4.36
CA ASP A 645 19.53 8.04 -3.20
C ASP A 645 19.65 7.26 -1.89
N SER A 646 18.72 6.34 -1.67
CA SER A 646 18.69 5.50 -0.48
C SER A 646 18.11 4.13 -0.83
N PHE A 647 18.50 3.11 -0.08
CA PHE A 647 17.81 1.83 -0.14
C PHE A 647 17.85 1.09 1.19
N VAL A 648 16.80 0.32 1.42
CA VAL A 648 16.63 -0.53 2.59
C VAL A 648 16.38 -1.96 2.15
N ARG A 649 17.05 -2.90 2.82
CA ARG A 649 16.83 -4.33 2.64
C ARG A 649 16.10 -4.92 3.84
N ARG A 650 15.13 -5.77 3.56
CA ARG A 650 14.44 -6.65 4.50
C ARG A 650 14.54 -8.07 4.00
N THR A 651 15.18 -8.97 4.74
CA THR A 651 15.33 -10.39 4.37
C THR A 651 14.56 -11.28 5.34
N GLY A 652 13.65 -12.11 4.86
CA GLY A 652 12.77 -12.91 5.71
C GLY A 652 11.66 -12.08 6.36
N ARG A 653 11.28 -12.42 7.60
CA ARG A 653 10.15 -11.79 8.30
C ARG A 653 10.58 -11.08 9.58
N ALA A 654 9.88 -10.00 9.92
CA ALA A 654 9.91 -9.41 11.26
C ALA A 654 8.91 -10.13 12.18
N GLU A 655 9.10 -10.01 13.50
CA GLU A 655 8.15 -10.55 14.46
C GLU A 655 6.83 -9.78 14.40
N LEU A 656 5.70 -10.51 14.48
CA LEU A 656 4.34 -9.96 14.38
C LEU A 656 4.01 -9.28 13.04
N ASP A 657 4.86 -9.40 12.01
CA ASP A 657 4.60 -8.89 10.67
C ASP A 657 3.66 -9.80 9.88
N GLU A 658 2.60 -9.20 9.33
CA GLU A 658 1.63 -9.89 8.48
C GLU A 658 2.24 -10.32 7.13
N HIS A 659 3.37 -9.72 6.71
CA HIS A 659 4.13 -10.11 5.53
C HIS A 659 5.20 -11.14 5.91
N ALA A 660 4.78 -12.40 6.04
CA ALA A 660 5.65 -13.51 6.43
C ALA A 660 6.38 -14.11 5.22
N GLU A 661 7.52 -13.51 4.84
CA GLU A 661 8.40 -14.06 3.81
C GLU A 661 9.46 -15.03 4.39
N GLY A 662 9.90 -15.98 3.55
CA GLY A 662 10.95 -16.94 3.92
C GLY A 662 12.33 -16.27 4.01
N VAL A 663 13.26 -16.86 4.78
CA VAL A 663 14.64 -16.33 4.93
C VAL A 663 15.45 -16.33 3.62
N ASN A 664 14.93 -16.96 2.57
CA ASN A 664 15.47 -16.97 1.21
C ASN A 664 14.92 -15.82 0.33
N MET A 665 14.02 -14.99 0.85
CA MET A 665 13.45 -13.84 0.16
C MET A 665 13.98 -12.55 0.77
N SER A 666 14.42 -11.64 -0.09
CA SER A 666 14.90 -10.32 0.30
C SER A 666 14.18 -9.24 -0.51
N GLU A 667 13.55 -8.31 0.19
CA GLU A 667 12.87 -7.16 -0.37
C GLU A 667 13.75 -5.93 -0.18
N TYR A 668 14.03 -5.25 -1.28
CA TYR A 668 14.69 -3.96 -1.30
C TYR A 668 13.68 -2.88 -1.66
N ILE A 669 13.60 -1.82 -0.85
CA ILE A 669 12.95 -0.59 -1.27
C ILE A 669 14.05 0.42 -1.57
N ILE A 670 14.04 0.94 -2.78
CA ILE A 670 15.07 1.81 -3.35
C ILE A 670 14.40 3.14 -3.70
N GLU A 671 14.83 4.24 -3.07
CA GLU A 671 14.45 5.59 -3.48
C GLU A 671 15.40 6.08 -4.57
N LEU A 672 14.83 6.63 -5.64
CA LEU A 672 15.59 7.14 -6.77
C LEU A 672 15.67 8.66 -6.77
N ASP A 673 16.78 9.17 -7.29
CA ASP A 673 17.02 10.59 -7.48
C ASP A 673 15.97 11.18 -8.45
N PRO A 674 15.09 12.08 -7.98
CA PRO A 674 14.11 12.74 -8.84
C PRO A 674 14.74 13.72 -9.86
N GLY A 675 15.99 14.15 -9.64
CA GLY A 675 16.75 15.03 -10.52
C GLY A 675 17.55 14.32 -11.61
N SER A 676 17.55 12.98 -11.64
CA SER A 676 18.31 12.21 -12.62
C SER A 676 17.86 12.54 -14.06
N PRO A 677 18.80 12.74 -15.01
CA PRO A 677 18.49 13.01 -16.40
C PRO A 677 17.97 11.78 -17.17
N ARG A 678 18.04 10.58 -16.57
CA ARG A 678 17.64 9.32 -17.20
C ARG A 678 16.14 9.08 -17.08
N GLY A 679 15.56 8.50 -18.11
CA GLY A 679 14.16 8.10 -18.08
C GLY A 679 13.91 6.98 -17.06
N ARG A 680 12.68 6.91 -16.53
CA ARG A 680 12.27 5.90 -15.54
C ARG A 680 12.58 4.46 -15.98
N GLU A 681 12.22 4.12 -17.22
CA GLU A 681 12.49 2.79 -17.79
C GLU A 681 14.00 2.50 -17.90
N GLU A 682 14.81 3.52 -18.18
CA GLU A 682 16.27 3.36 -18.23
C GLU A 682 16.86 3.09 -16.85
N GLN A 683 16.35 3.75 -15.81
CA GLN A 683 16.73 3.50 -14.41
C GLN A 683 16.34 2.08 -13.98
N LEU A 684 15.12 1.64 -14.30
CA LEU A 684 14.67 0.27 -14.00
C LEU A 684 15.51 -0.78 -14.73
N ASN A 685 15.83 -0.54 -16.00
CA ASN A 685 16.69 -1.43 -16.78
C ASN A 685 18.12 -1.47 -16.23
N ALA A 686 18.67 -0.34 -15.76
CA ALA A 686 19.98 -0.32 -15.11
C ALA A 686 20.01 -1.19 -13.85
N ILE A 687 18.95 -1.16 -13.02
CA ILE A 687 18.84 -2.04 -11.85
C ILE A 687 18.74 -3.50 -12.29
N ARG A 688 17.91 -3.82 -13.30
CA ARG A 688 17.78 -5.19 -13.83
C ARG A 688 19.11 -5.73 -14.36
N GLU A 689 19.83 -4.94 -15.16
CA GLU A 689 21.15 -5.30 -15.70
C GLU A 689 22.17 -5.51 -14.59
N ALA A 690 22.19 -4.64 -13.56
CA ALA A 690 23.09 -4.78 -12.42
C ALA A 690 22.89 -6.09 -11.64
N MET A 691 21.67 -6.66 -11.68
CA MET A 691 21.33 -7.91 -11.02
C MET A 691 21.61 -9.16 -11.89
N ALA A 692 21.59 -9.03 -13.21
CA ALA A 692 21.71 -10.16 -14.15
C ALA A 692 23.03 -10.95 -13.99
N ASP A 693 24.08 -10.28 -13.52
CA ASP A 693 25.41 -10.87 -13.30
C ASP A 693 25.52 -11.70 -12.01
N ILE A 694 24.50 -11.72 -11.15
CA ILE A 694 24.54 -12.45 -9.88
C ILE A 694 23.98 -13.87 -10.09
N PRO A 695 24.81 -14.92 -10.02
CA PRO A 695 24.36 -16.26 -10.30
C PRO A 695 23.45 -16.79 -9.18
N GLY A 696 22.35 -17.44 -9.58
CA GLY A 696 21.48 -18.19 -8.66
C GLY A 696 20.47 -17.36 -7.89
N ILE A 697 20.27 -16.08 -8.23
CA ILE A 697 19.13 -15.28 -7.75
C ILE A 697 18.08 -15.14 -8.84
N VAL A 698 16.81 -15.05 -8.45
CA VAL A 698 15.72 -14.58 -9.32
C VAL A 698 15.33 -13.21 -8.83
N THR A 699 15.28 -12.23 -9.72
CA THR A 699 14.91 -10.85 -9.37
C THR A 699 13.60 -10.44 -10.01
N ALA A 700 12.79 -9.70 -9.26
CA ALA A 700 11.60 -9.02 -9.77
C ALA A 700 11.69 -7.54 -9.38
N VAL A 701 11.55 -6.66 -10.37
CA VAL A 701 11.65 -5.20 -10.19
C VAL A 701 10.27 -4.60 -10.45
N GLU A 702 9.66 -4.08 -9.39
CA GLU A 702 8.29 -3.54 -9.37
C GLU A 702 8.25 -2.19 -8.63
N GLN A 703 7.06 -1.60 -8.48
CA GLN A 703 6.85 -0.40 -7.67
C GLN A 703 6.08 -0.76 -6.39
N PRO A 704 6.40 -0.16 -5.23
CA PRO A 704 5.78 -0.55 -3.96
C PRO A 704 4.24 -0.53 -3.94
N ILE A 705 3.60 0.55 -4.40
CA ILE A 705 2.14 0.66 -4.39
C ILE A 705 1.53 -0.21 -5.49
N ALA A 706 2.13 -0.25 -6.68
CA ALA A 706 1.66 -1.14 -7.75
C ALA A 706 1.69 -2.63 -7.34
N HIS A 707 2.72 -3.03 -6.58
CA HIS A 707 2.84 -4.36 -5.97
C HIS A 707 1.71 -4.63 -4.98
N LEU A 708 1.48 -3.69 -4.04
CA LEU A 708 0.40 -3.79 -3.04
C LEU A 708 -1.00 -3.85 -3.69
N ILE A 709 -1.23 -3.06 -4.73
CA ILE A 709 -2.48 -3.06 -5.51
C ILE A 709 -2.70 -4.44 -6.16
N SER A 710 -1.67 -4.98 -6.82
CA SER A 710 -1.79 -6.28 -7.50
C SER A 710 -2.08 -7.41 -6.51
N HIS A 711 -1.39 -7.39 -5.36
CA HIS A 711 -1.63 -8.32 -4.26
C HIS A 711 -3.07 -8.22 -3.70
N MET A 712 -3.64 -7.02 -3.61
CA MET A 712 -5.00 -6.79 -3.13
C MET A 712 -6.09 -7.34 -4.06
N ILE A 713 -5.93 -7.20 -5.37
CA ILE A 713 -6.98 -7.54 -6.34
C ILE A 713 -7.24 -9.06 -6.37
N SER A 714 -6.19 -9.87 -6.32
CA SER A 714 -6.29 -11.29 -6.68
C SER A 714 -5.63 -12.25 -5.69
N GLY A 715 -4.87 -11.73 -4.71
CA GLY A 715 -3.97 -12.55 -3.89
C GLY A 715 -2.77 -13.10 -4.67
N VAL A 716 -2.56 -12.62 -5.89
CA VAL A 716 -1.44 -12.97 -6.78
C VAL A 716 -0.57 -11.74 -6.98
N LYS A 717 0.75 -11.94 -7.02
CA LYS A 717 1.74 -10.85 -7.16
C LYS A 717 1.96 -10.41 -8.61
N ALA A 718 1.18 -10.91 -9.58
CA ALA A 718 1.35 -10.63 -11.01
C ALA A 718 0.02 -10.29 -11.70
N GLN A 719 0.10 -9.80 -12.94
CA GLN A 719 -1.09 -9.45 -13.74
C GLN A 719 -2.00 -10.64 -14.03
N VAL A 720 -1.41 -11.83 -14.24
CA VAL A 720 -2.13 -13.09 -14.49
C VAL A 720 -1.73 -14.13 -13.45
N GLY A 721 -2.72 -14.77 -12.84
CA GLY A 721 -2.54 -15.84 -11.87
C GLY A 721 -3.42 -17.05 -12.14
N ILE A 722 -2.84 -18.23 -12.19
CA ILE A 722 -3.53 -19.51 -12.38
C ILE A 722 -3.39 -20.31 -11.08
N LYS A 723 -4.50 -20.51 -10.37
CA LYS A 723 -4.54 -21.24 -9.11
C LYS A 723 -4.93 -22.68 -9.38
N ILE A 724 -4.12 -23.63 -8.92
CA ILE A 724 -4.41 -25.06 -8.98
C ILE A 724 -4.75 -25.53 -7.56
N TYR A 725 -5.93 -26.12 -7.39
CA TYR A 725 -6.41 -26.65 -6.12
C TYR A 725 -6.35 -28.18 -6.08
N GLY A 726 -6.01 -28.75 -4.93
CA GLY A 726 -5.88 -30.19 -4.75
C GLY A 726 -5.38 -30.59 -3.36
N ASP A 727 -5.37 -31.89 -3.06
CA ASP A 727 -5.03 -32.36 -1.70
C ASP A 727 -3.54 -32.78 -1.56
N ASP A 728 -2.92 -33.30 -2.63
CA ASP A 728 -1.51 -33.72 -2.68
C ASP A 728 -0.61 -32.63 -3.28
N LEU A 729 0.37 -32.17 -2.50
CA LEU A 729 1.32 -31.10 -2.86
C LEU A 729 2.28 -31.49 -3.99
N ASP A 730 2.69 -32.75 -4.08
CA ASP A 730 3.60 -33.22 -5.13
C ASP A 730 2.86 -33.30 -6.48
N VAL A 731 1.59 -33.70 -6.46
CA VAL A 731 0.74 -33.63 -7.65
C VAL A 731 0.55 -32.18 -8.10
N LEU A 732 0.24 -31.26 -7.17
CA LEU A 732 0.08 -29.84 -7.47
C LEU A 732 1.34 -29.25 -8.11
N ARG A 733 2.52 -29.50 -7.51
CA ARG A 733 3.80 -29.00 -8.02
C ARG A 733 4.10 -29.54 -9.42
N ARG A 734 4.01 -30.85 -9.64
CA ARG A 734 4.26 -31.44 -10.97
C ARG A 734 3.35 -30.86 -12.04
N LYS A 735 2.06 -30.69 -11.72
CA LYS A 735 1.08 -30.12 -12.67
C LYS A 735 1.33 -28.63 -12.89
N ALA A 736 1.77 -27.89 -11.88
CA ALA A 736 2.21 -26.51 -12.04
C ALA A 736 3.43 -26.40 -12.95
N ASP A 737 4.45 -27.26 -12.80
CA ASP A 737 5.63 -27.25 -13.67
C ASP A 737 5.28 -27.62 -15.13
N GLU A 738 4.37 -28.58 -15.33
CA GLU A 738 3.84 -28.92 -16.66
C GLU A 738 3.11 -27.72 -17.31
N MET A 739 2.29 -27.00 -16.53
CA MET A 739 1.59 -25.81 -17.01
C MET A 739 2.56 -24.65 -17.27
N LEU A 740 3.60 -24.47 -16.45
CA LEU A 740 4.64 -23.47 -16.64
C LEU A 740 5.35 -23.67 -17.99
N GLY A 741 5.74 -24.90 -18.31
CA GLY A 741 6.36 -25.24 -19.59
C GLY A 741 5.44 -24.95 -20.79
N ALA A 742 4.13 -25.16 -20.65
CA ALA A 742 3.16 -24.81 -21.69
C ALA A 742 3.00 -23.29 -21.85
N MET A 743 2.97 -22.54 -20.73
CA MET A 743 2.81 -21.08 -20.70
C MET A 743 4.01 -20.34 -21.30
N GLN A 744 5.24 -20.81 -21.06
CA GLN A 744 6.46 -20.19 -21.60
C GLN A 744 6.47 -20.11 -23.13
N SER A 745 5.69 -20.95 -23.81
CA SER A 745 5.57 -20.95 -25.27
C SER A 745 4.60 -19.89 -25.83
N VAL A 746 3.84 -19.20 -24.97
CA VAL A 746 2.84 -18.21 -25.38
C VAL A 746 3.49 -16.85 -25.61
N PRO A 747 3.37 -16.26 -26.83
CA PRO A 747 3.89 -14.92 -27.10
C PRO A 747 3.20 -13.87 -26.22
N GLY A 748 4.01 -13.03 -25.55
CA GLY A 748 3.56 -11.98 -24.65
C GLY A 748 3.66 -12.32 -23.15
N VAL A 749 3.94 -13.58 -22.80
CA VAL A 749 4.20 -13.99 -21.41
C VAL A 749 5.62 -13.57 -21.01
N ARG A 750 5.73 -12.83 -19.90
CA ARG A 750 7.01 -12.46 -19.28
C ARG A 750 7.09 -12.95 -17.85
N ASP A 751 8.30 -13.37 -17.49
CA ASP A 751 8.68 -13.84 -16.16
C ASP A 751 7.69 -14.86 -15.56
N PRO A 752 7.28 -15.91 -16.31
CA PRO A 752 6.36 -16.89 -15.76
C PRO A 752 7.06 -17.66 -14.63
N LEU A 753 6.41 -17.71 -13.47
CA LEU A 753 6.94 -18.30 -12.25
C LEU A 753 5.86 -19.13 -11.57
N VAL A 754 6.23 -20.31 -11.08
CA VAL A 754 5.42 -21.06 -10.12
C VAL A 754 5.76 -20.55 -8.73
N GLU A 755 4.74 -20.24 -7.92
CA GLU A 755 4.92 -19.88 -6.52
C GLU A 755 5.81 -20.93 -5.82
N PRO A 756 6.95 -20.52 -5.23
CA PRO A 756 7.98 -21.45 -4.80
C PRO A 756 7.55 -22.25 -3.57
N GLN A 757 7.02 -23.44 -3.83
CA GLN A 757 6.80 -24.46 -2.82
C GLN A 757 7.84 -25.56 -3.02
N VAL A 758 8.93 -25.54 -2.25
CA VAL A 758 10.04 -26.49 -2.41
C VAL A 758 10.04 -27.57 -1.35
N ILE A 759 10.81 -28.62 -1.58
CA ILE A 759 11.16 -29.58 -0.54
C ILE A 759 12.46 -29.10 0.13
N ILE A 760 12.36 -28.71 1.40
CA ILE A 760 13.52 -28.39 2.24
C ILE A 760 13.94 -29.62 3.03
N PRO A 761 15.26 -29.78 3.31
CA PRO A 761 15.73 -30.84 4.19
C PRO A 761 15.18 -30.64 5.61
N GLN A 762 14.66 -31.71 6.19
CA GLN A 762 14.13 -31.78 7.55
C GLN A 762 14.81 -32.92 8.30
N LEU A 763 15.01 -32.73 9.60
CA LEU A 763 15.42 -33.82 10.48
C LEU A 763 14.16 -34.46 11.07
N ARG A 764 13.88 -35.72 10.72
CA ARG A 764 12.72 -36.46 11.20
C ARG A 764 13.11 -37.39 12.34
N ILE A 765 12.34 -37.32 13.43
CA ILE A 765 12.50 -38.16 14.62
C ILE A 765 11.22 -38.98 14.78
N GLU A 766 11.30 -40.26 14.43
CA GLU A 766 10.18 -41.18 14.54
C GLU A 766 10.25 -41.97 15.84
N VAL A 767 9.31 -41.70 16.72
CA VAL A 767 9.22 -42.35 18.03
C VAL A 767 8.64 -43.76 17.88
N ASP A 768 9.31 -44.76 18.47
CA ASP A 768 8.92 -46.16 18.41
C ASP A 768 7.99 -46.50 19.59
N ARG A 769 6.69 -46.63 19.30
CA ARG A 769 5.65 -46.83 20.32
C ARG A 769 5.81 -48.12 21.11
N ASP A 770 6.32 -49.19 20.49
CA ASP A 770 6.52 -50.47 21.18
C ASP A 770 7.64 -50.35 22.21
N LYS A 771 8.71 -49.63 21.87
CA LYS A 771 9.82 -49.38 22.79
C LYS A 771 9.46 -48.38 23.88
N LEU A 772 8.63 -47.38 23.59
CA LEU A 772 8.08 -46.50 24.63
C LEU A 772 7.30 -47.28 25.68
N LEU A 773 6.41 -48.18 25.24
CA LEU A 773 5.59 -49.02 26.11
C LEU A 773 6.45 -49.88 27.05
N LEU A 774 7.51 -50.49 26.51
CA LEU A 774 8.44 -51.32 27.30
C LEU A 774 9.21 -50.53 28.37
N ASN A 775 9.41 -49.23 28.17
CA ASN A 775 10.20 -48.37 29.04
C ASN A 775 9.34 -47.40 29.88
N GLY A 776 8.02 -47.54 29.84
CA GLY A 776 7.09 -46.68 30.59
C GLY A 776 7.08 -45.21 30.16
N LEU A 777 7.58 -44.90 28.97
CA LEU A 777 7.66 -43.53 28.45
C LEU A 777 6.43 -43.19 27.61
N THR A 778 6.02 -41.92 27.64
CA THR A 778 5.00 -41.40 26.72
C THR A 778 5.64 -40.71 25.53
N VAL A 779 4.85 -40.52 24.46
CA VAL A 779 5.28 -39.71 23.30
C VAL A 779 5.57 -38.27 23.74
N THR A 780 4.82 -37.75 24.71
CA THR A 780 5.01 -36.41 25.26
C THR A 780 6.37 -36.24 25.92
N ASP A 781 6.84 -37.25 26.68
CA ASP A 781 8.14 -37.19 27.35
C ASP A 781 9.29 -37.05 26.35
N VAL A 782 9.24 -37.83 25.26
CA VAL A 782 10.24 -37.78 24.19
C VAL A 782 10.15 -36.47 23.40
N ASN A 783 8.93 -36.00 23.08
CA ASN A 783 8.75 -34.75 22.34
C ASN A 783 9.22 -33.53 23.14
N GLN A 784 8.86 -33.41 24.41
CA GLN A 784 9.33 -32.32 25.28
C GLN A 784 10.86 -32.34 25.44
N PHE A 785 11.45 -33.53 25.49
CA PHE A 785 12.90 -33.69 25.53
C PHE A 785 13.57 -33.16 24.26
N ILE A 786 13.09 -33.58 23.08
CA ILE A 786 13.58 -33.13 21.78
C ILE A 786 13.39 -31.62 21.61
N GLU A 787 12.22 -31.10 21.98
CA GLU A 787 11.90 -29.67 21.89
C GLU A 787 12.87 -28.85 22.74
N THR A 788 13.06 -29.23 24.02
CA THR A 788 14.00 -28.56 24.91
C THR A 788 15.42 -28.67 24.38
N ALA A 789 15.83 -29.81 23.83
CA ALA A 789 17.18 -30.00 23.31
C ALA A 789 17.47 -29.15 22.07
N MET A 790 16.55 -29.17 21.10
CA MET A 790 16.78 -28.65 19.76
C MET A 790 16.25 -27.22 19.58
N ASN A 791 14.94 -27.01 19.74
CA ASN A 791 14.33 -25.69 19.57
C ASN A 791 14.72 -24.77 20.74
N GLY A 792 14.72 -25.35 21.93
CA GLY A 792 14.77 -24.63 23.19
C GLY A 792 13.38 -24.23 23.65
N VAL A 793 13.16 -24.27 24.96
CA VAL A 793 11.91 -23.86 25.59
C VAL A 793 12.16 -22.60 26.41
N VAL A 794 11.29 -21.60 26.24
CA VAL A 794 11.28 -20.41 27.10
C VAL A 794 10.71 -20.84 28.44
N VAL A 795 11.58 -20.95 29.43
CA VAL A 795 11.24 -21.48 30.76
C VAL A 795 10.77 -20.40 31.73
N SER A 796 11.14 -19.14 31.49
CA SER A 796 10.79 -17.98 32.30
C SER A 796 11.11 -16.69 31.53
N GLU A 797 10.72 -15.53 32.06
CA GLU A 797 11.19 -14.22 31.60
C GLU A 797 12.07 -13.53 32.66
N VAL A 798 13.16 -12.92 32.25
CA VAL A 798 14.02 -12.06 33.06
C VAL A 798 13.54 -10.62 32.95
N LEU A 799 13.30 -9.97 34.09
CA LEU A 799 12.77 -8.61 34.18
C LEU A 799 13.88 -7.65 34.59
N ILE A 800 14.28 -6.76 33.68
CA ILE A 800 15.29 -5.72 33.94
C ILE A 800 14.62 -4.35 33.79
N GLY A 801 14.33 -3.72 34.93
CA GLY A 801 13.52 -2.50 34.96
C GLY A 801 12.10 -2.78 34.46
N GLN A 802 11.72 -2.15 33.34
CA GLN A 802 10.44 -2.38 32.64
C GLN A 802 10.57 -3.30 31.41
N ARG A 803 11.78 -3.78 31.11
CA ARG A 803 12.07 -4.61 29.94
C ARG A 803 11.95 -6.09 30.30
N GLN A 804 11.36 -6.87 29.41
CA GLN A 804 11.20 -8.32 29.56
C GLN A 804 12.04 -9.04 28.51
N PHE A 805 12.82 -10.02 28.96
CA PHE A 805 13.69 -10.82 28.09
C PHE A 805 13.44 -12.31 28.34
N ASP A 806 13.30 -13.08 27.27
CA ASP A 806 13.01 -14.51 27.39
C ASP A 806 14.24 -15.25 27.97
N LEU A 807 14.01 -16.18 28.89
CA LEU A 807 15.01 -17.12 29.41
C LEU A 807 14.80 -18.48 28.74
N LEU A 808 15.72 -18.86 27.87
CA LEU A 808 15.67 -20.07 27.05
C LEU A 808 16.62 -21.13 27.58
N VAL A 809 16.15 -22.38 27.69
CA VAL A 809 17.01 -23.55 27.92
C VAL A 809 17.08 -24.37 26.64
N ARG A 810 18.29 -24.62 26.15
CA ARG A 810 18.55 -25.46 24.96
C ARG A 810 19.95 -26.08 24.97
N LEU A 811 20.23 -27.01 24.07
CA LEU A 811 21.61 -27.47 23.86
C LEU A 811 22.49 -26.36 23.27
N ASN A 812 23.79 -26.47 23.52
CA ASN A 812 24.79 -25.64 22.85
C ASN A 812 24.76 -25.82 21.32
N GLU A 813 25.18 -24.79 20.58
CA GLU A 813 25.01 -24.75 19.11
C GLU A 813 25.73 -25.90 18.40
N GLY A 814 26.97 -26.22 18.82
CA GLY A 814 27.73 -27.32 18.23
C GLY A 814 27.06 -28.69 18.39
N ALA A 815 26.43 -28.99 19.53
CA ALA A 815 25.73 -30.26 19.72
C ALA A 815 24.40 -30.35 18.97
N ARG A 816 23.79 -29.21 18.60
CA ARG A 816 22.55 -29.19 17.81
C ARG A 816 22.79 -29.58 16.34
N GLU A 817 23.97 -29.29 15.83
CA GLU A 817 24.38 -29.68 14.47
C GLU A 817 24.91 -31.12 14.42
N ASP A 818 25.32 -31.69 15.56
CA ASP A 818 25.74 -33.09 15.68
C ASP A 818 24.58 -34.05 16.00
N LEU A 819 24.13 -34.77 14.98
CA LEU A 819 23.14 -35.85 15.11
C LEU A 819 23.58 -36.96 16.08
N GLY A 820 24.89 -37.18 16.23
CA GLY A 820 25.45 -38.14 17.17
C GLY A 820 25.25 -37.73 18.62
N ALA A 821 25.42 -36.44 18.93
CA ALA A 821 25.16 -35.90 20.27
C ALA A 821 23.69 -36.09 20.66
N LEU A 822 22.75 -35.79 19.74
CA LEU A 822 21.32 -35.96 19.99
C LEU A 822 20.94 -37.43 20.25
N LYS A 823 21.53 -38.39 19.52
CA LYS A 823 21.24 -39.82 19.69
C LYS A 823 21.67 -40.39 21.04
N ARG A 824 22.79 -39.90 21.58
CA ARG A 824 23.39 -40.37 22.85
C ARG A 824 22.78 -39.76 24.10
N LEU A 825 22.06 -38.65 23.95
CA LEU A 825 21.45 -37.93 25.06
C LEU A 825 20.40 -38.79 25.78
N THR A 826 20.42 -38.75 27.11
CA THR A 826 19.61 -39.62 27.97
C THR A 826 18.31 -38.98 28.44
N ILE A 827 17.25 -39.77 28.46
CA ILE A 827 15.92 -39.46 29.00
C ILE A 827 15.75 -40.20 30.34
N ASP A 828 15.16 -39.54 31.33
CA ASP A 828 14.85 -40.15 32.62
C ASP A 828 13.68 -41.13 32.50
N LEU A 829 13.81 -42.30 33.12
CA LEU A 829 12.76 -43.31 33.22
C LEU A 829 11.91 -43.06 34.49
N PRO A 830 10.58 -43.30 34.47
CA PRO A 830 9.71 -43.12 35.64
C PRO A 830 10.12 -43.97 36.85
N ASP A 831 10.61 -45.18 36.62
CA ASP A 831 11.03 -46.14 37.66
C ASP A 831 12.47 -45.90 38.16
N GLY A 832 13.12 -44.83 37.67
CA GLY A 832 14.53 -44.55 37.91
C GLY A 832 15.44 -45.20 36.86
N GLY A 833 16.50 -44.49 36.49
CA GLY A 833 17.40 -44.88 35.40
C GLY A 833 17.32 -43.92 34.22
N GLN A 834 18.19 -44.14 33.24
CA GLN A 834 18.35 -43.28 32.08
C GLN A 834 18.52 -44.12 30.82
N LEU A 835 17.92 -43.70 29.71
CA LEU A 835 18.01 -44.39 28.43
C LEU A 835 18.34 -43.40 27.30
N PRO A 836 19.25 -43.71 26.37
CA PRO A 836 19.57 -42.82 25.26
C PRO A 836 18.41 -42.73 24.26
N LEU A 837 18.24 -41.56 23.63
CA LEU A 837 17.15 -41.27 22.68
C LEU A 837 17.08 -42.29 21.53
N GLU A 838 18.22 -42.75 21.01
CA GLU A 838 18.27 -43.73 19.92
C GLU A 838 17.62 -45.08 20.26
N SER A 839 17.49 -45.39 21.55
CA SER A 839 16.82 -46.62 21.99
C SER A 839 15.31 -46.54 21.79
N VAL A 840 14.71 -45.34 21.76
CA VAL A 840 13.25 -45.13 21.69
C VAL A 840 12.79 -44.36 20.45
N ALA A 841 13.70 -43.77 19.67
CA ALA A 841 13.36 -43.05 18.45
C ALA A 841 14.39 -43.25 17.34
N LYS A 842 13.92 -43.26 16.08
CA LYS A 842 14.75 -43.27 14.88
C LYS A 842 14.96 -41.84 14.39
N VAL A 843 16.21 -41.41 14.27
CA VAL A 843 16.59 -40.06 13.84
C VAL A 843 17.25 -40.13 12.46
N TYR A 844 16.62 -39.53 11.44
CA TYR A 844 17.09 -39.54 10.05
C TYR A 844 16.69 -38.27 9.28
N GLN A 845 17.39 -37.97 8.19
CA GLN A 845 17.07 -36.81 7.33
C GLN A 845 16.00 -37.17 6.29
N SER A 846 15.04 -36.28 6.09
CA SER A 846 13.93 -36.37 5.12
C SER A 846 13.74 -35.01 4.43
N GLY A 847 12.81 -34.90 3.48
CA GLY A 847 12.34 -33.62 2.94
C GLY A 847 10.90 -33.32 3.35
N GLY A 848 10.53 -32.03 3.35
CA GLY A 848 9.14 -31.56 3.45
C GLY A 848 8.97 -30.14 2.87
N PRO A 849 7.73 -29.66 2.61
CA PRO A 849 7.46 -28.31 2.11
C PRO A 849 8.05 -27.20 2.98
N ASN A 850 8.50 -26.10 2.37
CA ASN A 850 8.87 -24.86 3.07
C ASN A 850 7.65 -24.04 3.53
N THR A 851 6.55 -24.13 2.79
CA THR A 851 5.27 -23.47 3.09
C THR A 851 4.11 -24.33 2.57
N VAL A 852 2.95 -24.20 3.18
CA VAL A 852 1.69 -24.76 2.69
C VAL A 852 0.65 -23.64 2.58
N ASN A 853 0.29 -23.31 1.33
CA ASN A 853 -0.67 -22.27 1.02
C ASN A 853 -2.05 -22.87 0.78
N ARG A 854 -3.08 -22.20 1.31
CA ARG A 854 -4.46 -22.65 1.22
C ARG A 854 -5.39 -21.47 0.93
N GLU A 855 -6.51 -21.78 0.30
CA GLU A 855 -7.60 -20.83 0.10
C GLU A 855 -8.93 -21.59 0.18
N ASN A 856 -9.86 -21.06 0.96
CA ASN A 856 -11.18 -21.65 1.23
C ASN A 856 -11.09 -23.13 1.64
N VAL A 857 -10.17 -23.45 2.57
CA VAL A 857 -9.98 -24.79 3.13
C VAL A 857 -9.45 -25.82 2.10
N ARG A 858 -8.88 -25.38 0.98
CA ARG A 858 -8.21 -26.24 -0.01
C ARG A 858 -6.75 -25.84 -0.16
N ARG A 859 -5.83 -26.82 -0.26
CA ARG A 859 -4.44 -26.52 -0.61
C ARG A 859 -4.38 -26.05 -2.07
N ARG A 860 -3.47 -25.12 -2.34
CA ARG A 860 -3.30 -24.56 -3.67
C ARG A 860 -1.85 -24.24 -4.00
N VAL A 861 -1.55 -24.20 -5.29
CA VAL A 861 -0.31 -23.65 -5.85
C VAL A 861 -0.70 -22.64 -6.92
N ILE A 862 0.02 -21.52 -7.00
CA ILE A 862 -0.24 -20.46 -7.97
C ILE A 862 0.87 -20.43 -9.02
N LEU A 863 0.48 -20.32 -10.28
CA LEU A 863 1.35 -19.93 -11.38
C LEU A 863 1.06 -18.48 -11.70
N GLN A 864 2.09 -17.68 -11.85
CA GLN A 864 1.95 -16.26 -12.09
C GLN A 864 2.82 -15.83 -13.26
N CYS A 865 2.34 -14.85 -14.03
CA CYS A 865 3.13 -14.22 -15.08
C CYS A 865 2.67 -12.79 -15.32
N ASN A 866 3.60 -11.97 -15.80
CA ASN A 866 3.28 -10.66 -16.33
C ASN A 866 3.10 -10.73 -17.84
N VAL A 867 2.37 -9.76 -18.39
CA VAL A 867 2.14 -9.67 -19.83
C VAL A 867 2.86 -8.43 -20.35
N SER A 868 3.51 -8.56 -21.51
CA SER A 868 4.18 -7.47 -22.20
C SER A 868 3.97 -7.60 -23.71
N ASP A 869 4.06 -6.48 -24.43
CA ASP A 869 3.99 -6.42 -25.90
C ASP A 869 2.61 -6.86 -26.50
N ARG A 870 1.63 -7.22 -25.66
CA ARG A 870 0.26 -7.67 -26.02
C ARG A 870 -0.72 -7.36 -24.88
N GLY A 871 -2.02 -7.31 -25.20
CA GLY A 871 -3.08 -7.15 -24.19
C GLY A 871 -3.25 -8.38 -23.29
N VAL A 872 -3.47 -8.14 -21.98
CA VAL A 872 -3.62 -9.19 -20.94
C VAL A 872 -4.71 -10.21 -21.31
N VAL A 873 -5.86 -9.74 -21.80
CA VAL A 873 -7.00 -10.59 -22.17
C VAL A 873 -6.64 -11.62 -23.24
N ASP A 874 -5.97 -11.19 -24.31
CA ASP A 874 -5.64 -12.05 -25.44
C ASP A 874 -4.61 -13.11 -25.03
N VAL A 875 -3.66 -12.73 -24.18
CA VAL A 875 -2.63 -13.65 -23.67
C VAL A 875 -3.23 -14.70 -22.74
N VAL A 876 -4.18 -14.32 -21.87
CA VAL A 876 -4.88 -15.28 -21.00
C VAL A 876 -5.68 -16.30 -21.80
N GLU A 877 -6.38 -15.90 -22.86
CA GLU A 877 -7.09 -16.83 -23.73
C GLU A 877 -6.14 -17.82 -24.43
N ASP A 878 -4.99 -17.33 -24.90
CA ASP A 878 -3.96 -18.18 -25.51
C ASP A 878 -3.37 -19.16 -24.47
N ILE A 879 -3.14 -18.70 -23.23
CA ILE A 879 -2.71 -19.56 -22.12
C ILE A 879 -3.77 -20.63 -21.81
N GLN A 880 -5.05 -20.25 -21.70
CA GLN A 880 -6.14 -21.19 -21.45
C GLN A 880 -6.18 -22.31 -22.50
N ARG A 881 -6.05 -21.97 -23.79
CA ARG A 881 -5.99 -22.97 -24.87
C ARG A 881 -4.78 -23.89 -24.77
N LYS A 882 -3.61 -23.36 -24.40
CA LYS A 882 -2.37 -24.14 -24.27
C LYS A 882 -2.35 -25.03 -23.02
N VAL A 883 -2.96 -24.59 -21.94
CA VAL A 883 -2.98 -25.28 -20.64
C VAL A 883 -4.14 -26.29 -20.55
N ALA A 884 -5.21 -26.13 -21.36
CA ALA A 884 -6.37 -27.03 -21.38
C ALA A 884 -6.05 -28.55 -21.41
N PRO A 885 -5.07 -29.05 -22.17
CA PRO A 885 -4.70 -30.47 -22.13
C PRO A 885 -4.16 -30.93 -20.76
N VAL A 886 -3.41 -30.06 -20.07
CA VAL A 886 -2.90 -30.34 -18.73
C VAL A 886 -4.03 -30.33 -17.71
N VAL A 887 -4.96 -29.37 -17.82
CA VAL A 887 -6.17 -29.30 -16.98
C VAL A 887 -7.02 -30.56 -17.12
N ALA A 888 -7.20 -31.07 -18.34
CA ALA A 888 -7.94 -32.30 -18.58
C ALA A 888 -7.26 -33.56 -17.99
N SER A 889 -5.97 -33.49 -17.66
CA SER A 889 -5.20 -34.57 -17.03
C SER A 889 -5.18 -34.53 -15.50
N LEU A 890 -5.87 -33.57 -14.89
CA LEU A 890 -5.93 -33.43 -13.44
C LEU A 890 -6.74 -34.58 -12.78
N PRO A 891 -6.33 -35.08 -11.60
CA PRO A 891 -7.10 -36.09 -10.87
C PRO A 891 -8.46 -35.57 -10.39
N GLU A 892 -9.36 -36.49 -10.02
CA GLU A 892 -10.65 -36.13 -9.43
C GLU A 892 -10.46 -35.28 -8.15
N GLY A 893 -11.26 -34.22 -8.00
CA GLY A 893 -11.17 -33.27 -6.89
C GLY A 893 -10.17 -32.12 -7.09
N TYR A 894 -9.40 -32.13 -8.19
CA TYR A 894 -8.52 -31.03 -8.57
C TYR A 894 -9.25 -30.10 -9.56
N PHE A 895 -9.02 -28.80 -9.44
CA PHE A 895 -9.56 -27.82 -10.37
C PHE A 895 -8.64 -26.61 -10.49
N VAL A 896 -8.86 -25.81 -11.53
CA VAL A 896 -8.05 -24.63 -11.84
C VAL A 896 -8.94 -23.41 -11.89
N GLU A 897 -8.45 -22.31 -11.31
CA GLU A 897 -9.09 -21.00 -11.35
C GLU A 897 -8.13 -19.99 -11.97
N TYR A 898 -8.64 -19.14 -12.86
CA TYR A 898 -7.88 -18.06 -13.48
C TYR A 898 -8.25 -16.76 -12.77
N SER A 899 -7.25 -16.07 -12.26
CA SER A 899 -7.35 -14.87 -11.42
C SER A 899 -6.31 -13.82 -11.86
N GLY A 900 -6.34 -12.65 -11.24
CA GLY A 900 -5.42 -11.55 -11.56
C GLY A 900 -6.17 -10.31 -12.05
N GLN A 901 -5.45 -9.36 -12.65
CA GLN A 901 -6.03 -8.13 -13.21
C GLN A 901 -6.98 -8.43 -14.38
N PHE A 902 -6.77 -9.55 -15.08
CA PHE A 902 -7.61 -10.02 -16.19
C PHE A 902 -9.10 -10.08 -15.85
N GLU A 903 -9.47 -10.70 -14.73
CA GLU A 903 -10.88 -10.89 -14.34
C GLU A 903 -11.56 -9.54 -14.08
N SER A 904 -10.89 -8.67 -13.32
CA SER A 904 -11.34 -7.32 -13.03
C SER A 904 -11.47 -6.48 -14.31
N GLN A 905 -10.50 -6.59 -15.23
CA GLN A 905 -10.52 -5.88 -16.51
C GLN A 905 -11.66 -6.34 -17.41
N GLN A 906 -11.86 -7.66 -17.57
CA GLN A 906 -12.92 -8.20 -18.43
C GLN A 906 -14.32 -7.84 -17.90
N SER A 907 -14.51 -7.95 -16.58
CA SER A 907 -15.76 -7.54 -15.91
C SER A 907 -16.01 -6.03 -16.10
N ALA A 908 -15.01 -5.18 -15.79
CA ALA A 908 -15.12 -3.74 -15.91
C ALA A 908 -15.37 -3.28 -17.35
N SER A 909 -14.61 -3.77 -18.34
CA SER A 909 -14.81 -3.39 -19.75
C SER A 909 -16.20 -3.76 -20.27
N ARG A 910 -16.73 -4.93 -19.88
CA ARG A 910 -18.08 -5.35 -20.27
C ARG A 910 -19.14 -4.46 -19.64
N ILE A 911 -19.00 -4.16 -18.34
CA ILE A 911 -19.93 -3.30 -17.59
C ILE A 911 -19.91 -1.88 -18.15
N ILE A 912 -18.73 -1.28 -18.35
CA ILE A 912 -18.56 0.06 -18.96
C ILE A 912 -19.20 0.09 -20.34
N GLY A 913 -18.96 -0.91 -21.20
CA GLY A 913 -19.56 -0.94 -22.54
C GLY A 913 -21.09 -0.95 -22.52
N VAL A 914 -21.70 -1.76 -21.65
CA VAL A 914 -23.15 -1.81 -21.47
C VAL A 914 -23.68 -0.49 -20.92
N LEU A 915 -23.05 0.06 -19.89
CA LEU A 915 -23.48 1.30 -19.26
C LEU A 915 -23.29 2.52 -20.16
N PHE A 916 -22.22 2.55 -20.96
CA PHE A 916 -22.01 3.58 -21.97
C PHE A 916 -23.16 3.57 -22.98
N ALA A 917 -23.60 2.40 -23.45
CA ALA A 917 -24.77 2.29 -24.32
C ALA A 917 -26.05 2.81 -23.64
N VAL A 918 -26.24 2.51 -22.35
CA VAL A 918 -27.36 3.05 -21.56
C VAL A 918 -27.30 4.57 -21.43
N SER A 919 -26.12 5.14 -21.14
CA SER A 919 -25.91 6.59 -21.09
C SER A 919 -26.17 7.24 -22.44
N MET A 920 -25.77 6.61 -23.56
CA MET A 920 -26.08 7.12 -24.90
C MET A 920 -27.58 7.14 -25.19
N ILE A 921 -28.33 6.13 -24.73
CA ILE A 921 -29.80 6.15 -24.80
C ILE A 921 -30.36 7.30 -23.95
N GLY A 922 -29.83 7.51 -22.75
CA GLY A 922 -30.26 8.62 -21.91
C GLY A 922 -29.93 9.99 -22.53
N VAL A 923 -28.76 10.16 -23.15
CA VAL A 923 -28.38 11.38 -23.87
C VAL A 923 -29.35 11.62 -25.03
N PHE A 924 -29.66 10.57 -25.81
CA PHE A 924 -30.69 10.63 -26.84
C PHE A 924 -32.04 11.08 -26.29
N LEU A 925 -32.49 10.55 -25.14
CA LEU A 925 -33.75 10.92 -24.51
C LEU A 925 -33.76 12.39 -24.04
N VAL A 926 -32.65 12.89 -23.51
CA VAL A 926 -32.51 14.30 -23.12
C VAL A 926 -32.55 15.21 -24.35
N LEU A 927 -31.79 14.88 -25.40
CA LEU A 927 -31.80 15.60 -26.67
C LEU A 927 -33.19 15.55 -27.35
N PHE A 928 -33.87 14.40 -27.29
CA PHE A 928 -35.23 14.26 -27.83
C PHE A 928 -36.23 15.11 -27.05
N THR A 929 -36.07 15.21 -25.73
CA THR A 929 -36.90 16.09 -24.90
C THR A 929 -36.68 17.56 -25.24
N MET A 930 -35.43 17.94 -25.55
CA MET A 930 -35.06 19.30 -25.96
C MET A 930 -35.58 19.67 -27.36
N PHE A 931 -35.32 18.83 -28.38
CA PHE A 931 -35.64 19.15 -29.78
C PHE A 931 -36.99 18.64 -30.26
N ARG A 932 -37.61 17.69 -29.54
CA ARG A 932 -38.84 16.97 -29.93
C ARG A 932 -38.77 16.36 -31.33
N SER A 933 -37.57 16.01 -31.78
CA SER A 933 -37.31 15.51 -33.14
C SER A 933 -36.20 14.48 -33.12
N VAL A 934 -36.53 13.24 -33.51
CA VAL A 934 -35.56 12.13 -33.59
C VAL A 934 -34.42 12.48 -34.55
N ASN A 935 -34.73 13.11 -35.68
CA ASN A 935 -33.71 13.44 -36.68
C ASN A 935 -32.71 14.49 -36.16
N LEU A 936 -33.20 15.52 -35.46
CA LEU A 936 -32.31 16.54 -34.86
C LEU A 936 -31.46 15.93 -33.75
N SER A 937 -32.03 15.07 -32.90
CA SER A 937 -31.27 14.39 -31.85
C SER A 937 -30.18 13.49 -32.42
N LEU A 938 -30.47 12.68 -33.47
CA LEU A 938 -29.47 11.85 -34.12
C LEU A 938 -28.39 12.66 -34.84
N GLN A 939 -28.74 13.81 -35.45
CA GLN A 939 -27.76 14.71 -36.05
C GLN A 939 -26.79 15.28 -35.02
N VAL A 940 -27.26 15.65 -33.83
CA VAL A 940 -26.36 16.07 -32.74
C VAL A 940 -25.49 14.89 -32.30
N MET A 941 -26.07 13.70 -32.12
CA MET A 941 -25.29 12.51 -31.72
C MET A 941 -24.24 12.06 -32.75
N THR A 942 -24.36 12.45 -34.03
CA THR A 942 -23.28 12.18 -35.00
C THR A 942 -21.98 12.94 -34.68
N ALA A 943 -21.99 13.93 -33.79
CA ALA A 943 -20.79 14.59 -33.29
C ALA A 943 -19.89 13.66 -32.46
N LEU A 944 -20.45 12.70 -31.72
CA LEU A 944 -19.69 11.81 -30.84
C LEU A 944 -18.62 10.99 -31.58
N PRO A 945 -18.96 10.21 -32.63
CA PRO A 945 -17.94 9.45 -33.35
C PRO A 945 -16.86 10.34 -33.98
N MET A 946 -17.21 11.59 -34.35
CA MET A 946 -16.24 12.55 -34.88
C MET A 946 -15.26 13.02 -33.81
N ALA A 947 -15.73 13.23 -32.57
CA ALA A 947 -14.90 13.63 -31.45
C ALA A 947 -13.84 12.57 -31.12
N PHE A 948 -14.22 11.28 -31.20
CA PHE A 948 -13.31 10.16 -30.93
C PHE A 948 -12.11 10.08 -31.90
N ILE A 949 -12.20 10.63 -33.11
CA ILE A 949 -11.06 10.68 -34.03
C ILE A 949 -9.87 11.39 -33.37
N GLY A 950 -10.14 12.53 -32.70
CA GLY A 950 -9.11 13.29 -31.99
C GLY A 950 -8.50 12.50 -30.82
N SER A 951 -9.33 11.82 -30.03
CA SER A 951 -8.88 11.00 -28.90
C SER A 951 -7.97 9.86 -29.34
N VAL A 952 -8.31 9.18 -30.44
CA VAL A 952 -7.51 8.06 -30.96
C VAL A 952 -6.17 8.54 -31.51
N ILE A 953 -6.16 9.65 -32.25
CA ILE A 953 -4.92 10.26 -32.74
C ILE A 953 -4.03 10.63 -31.54
N ALA A 954 -4.60 11.20 -30.48
CA ALA A 954 -3.84 11.56 -29.29
C ALA A 954 -3.18 10.33 -28.63
N LEU A 955 -3.92 9.23 -28.46
CA LEU A 955 -3.36 7.98 -27.90
C LEU A 955 -2.24 7.40 -28.78
N VAL A 956 -2.45 7.35 -30.09
CA VAL A 956 -1.46 6.79 -31.03
C VAL A 956 -0.19 7.64 -31.09
N VAL A 957 -0.32 8.96 -31.13
CA VAL A 957 0.83 9.88 -31.18
C VAL A 957 1.63 9.87 -29.87
N THR A 958 0.96 9.68 -28.74
CA THR A 958 1.61 9.62 -27.42
C THR A 958 2.12 8.23 -27.05
N GLY A 959 1.80 7.20 -27.85
CA GLY A 959 2.16 5.81 -27.55
C GLY A 959 1.46 5.26 -26.30
N GLN A 960 0.29 5.79 -25.95
CA GLN A 960 -0.47 5.35 -24.77
C GLN A 960 -1.42 4.19 -25.10
N THR A 961 -1.64 3.33 -24.11
CA THR A 961 -2.57 2.19 -24.19
C THR A 961 -4.00 2.60 -23.80
N LEU A 962 -4.98 1.78 -24.18
CA LEU A 962 -6.39 1.97 -23.84
C LEU A 962 -6.64 1.50 -22.39
N THR A 963 -6.50 2.42 -21.44
CA THR A 963 -6.74 2.21 -20.01
C THR A 963 -8.17 2.57 -19.58
N ILE A 964 -8.57 2.21 -18.34
CA ILE A 964 -9.81 2.72 -17.75
C ILE A 964 -9.80 4.26 -17.68
N ALA A 965 -8.66 4.87 -17.34
CA ALA A 965 -8.50 6.32 -17.33
C ALA A 965 -8.73 6.93 -18.73
N ALA A 966 -8.18 6.33 -19.78
CA ALA A 966 -8.43 6.73 -21.16
C ALA A 966 -9.93 6.61 -21.50
N MET A 967 -10.58 5.49 -21.16
CA MET A 967 -12.02 5.31 -21.38
C MET A 967 -12.86 6.39 -20.68
N VAL A 968 -12.50 6.78 -19.46
CA VAL A 968 -13.17 7.90 -18.77
C VAL A 968 -12.96 9.22 -19.54
N GLY A 969 -11.78 9.45 -20.12
CA GLY A 969 -11.54 10.59 -21.01
C GLY A 969 -12.41 10.58 -22.28
N PHE A 970 -12.61 9.42 -22.91
CA PHE A 970 -13.54 9.27 -24.04
C PHE A 970 -14.98 9.57 -23.63
N VAL A 971 -15.37 9.08 -22.45
CA VAL A 971 -16.69 9.34 -21.85
C VAL A 971 -16.85 10.84 -21.60
N ALA A 972 -15.89 11.50 -20.96
CA ALA A 972 -15.92 12.95 -20.75
C ALA A 972 -16.07 13.74 -22.06
N LEU A 973 -15.28 13.39 -23.07
CA LEU A 973 -15.35 14.02 -24.39
C LEU A 973 -16.71 13.81 -25.05
N ALA A 974 -17.33 12.64 -24.89
CA ALA A 974 -18.66 12.36 -25.40
C ALA A 974 -19.78 13.18 -24.72
N GLY A 975 -19.56 13.67 -23.50
CA GLY A 975 -20.47 14.61 -22.85
C GLY A 975 -20.34 16.03 -23.39
N ILE A 976 -19.10 16.45 -23.71
CA ILE A 976 -18.77 17.80 -24.18
C ILE A 976 -19.13 17.99 -25.67
N ALA A 977 -18.95 16.95 -26.49
CA ALA A 977 -19.21 16.95 -27.93
C ALA A 977 -20.71 16.79 -28.26
#